data_AF-G3A8B6-F1
#
_entry.id   AF-G3A8B6-F1
#
_cell.length_a   1.000
_cell.length_b   1.000
_cell.length_c   1.000
_cell.angle_alpha   90.00
_cell.angle_beta   90.00
_cell.angle_gamma   90.00
#
_symmetry.space_group_name_H-M   'P 1'
#
loop_
_entity.id
_entity.type
_entity.pdbx_description
1 polymer ?
#
loop_
_entity_poly.entity_id
_entity_poly.type
_entity_poly.pdbx_seq_one_letter_code
_entity_poly.pdbx_strand_id
1 'polypeptide(L)'
;MSNTLTARGTLSNDGLIDGGATVVRANTVVNTGRLYGDTVAIQANTLTNTVGASGVAGAIASRGDMDLGVQTLNNQAHALIYAAGDLRVGGALDAGNHATGPAQSVTNGSATINADANLTIAAAQINNENHRFATADQASAGSHVTFYRLDGSLQNIDPSTVWLFHQNTGEWHTGADWPWLGDDDYKVMVMPSAQYPFERYGPPFDYSKEAAKVSMTGAPVGWPIGAAYSPGGACAGDNCTVSEYPERFVYAASDRIWEVFGIARPQEIGEEPIQENYPGRPVQYAADHAAWQQRHDAALAHYRQLDDAITAFNRDFSRRQADHFTIYDGTRQVTRTVVVQSDPGMITSGGGMTLNAGVVNNVASQFVAGGDLSGNNVIGTRPTNVGMQGTQTVTTTGQAIYTYVDDRDRAYNASPWQGQTEQTNFQLDVSATSGTGPNSQHTVKSVAVTATAGQGNGSTTAVADHMTIAGGTASVAVPTGGTVHAVTSTVAAPAGSTVSAGTAAVTVPNSNAVIRTVTPNLTLPNNALYQIVRDPGSRVLVETDPRFTSFRQWTSSDVMLSQFRHDPGATLKRIGDGFYEQQLIQQQIIRATGQRFIGDYTNNEDEYKVLLSAGVAAGQAFGLNVGTALTDEQMARLTTDIVWMVKQTVTLADGSQQEVLVPQVYLRARDTDITGGGTLMAGNNVSFQAKGDVTNSGTIASRKVTVVTGDNLVNTGTLAGKTLLAQAAQDINNLGGHIQGDQVLLAAGRDVNLASTTASTKNVTTTGTNISQVASVDAGTLGIQAGRDANLTAAAIDTSGDATITANRDVNLNALRQSSEEHVNWGNQNRADRASYADAGTQIQTGGKLAIGAGQDVNATAAYANATSSIQVVAGRDVNLNAGQSHQAVRDEHYQESHGFLSSKTTHTIDSVSQTNAAGTTLSGDTVAVQEGRTRPGAANTVASTNGTTPAGGKRPARHHHADQQQGIARPRREEARLRRHGWRFVLRQQAADGHCQRQRQHRCRQPDRQYQRQRHAQGWRRPAHDRQPGRGRWRPDRDRPQCDDRRGGGHDASRRNAHHQEQRLHARPVRRRGGADAGGLVAGAGCGRCQGCAGGGAQRHGVGPQPVRRNEGPGRREADGRHLGLALMGHEPEQEHLDRRRHPQPGQHADGGRQGDADRHRQPGGRHRQPDHRRQRRLGEGRGAGRGQRGQPGRQSGHR
;
A
#
# COMPACT_ATOMS: atom_id res chain seq x y z
N MET A 1 22.88 52.87 -20.95
CA MET A 1 22.54 53.17 -22.38
C MET A 1 21.29 52.38 -22.73
N SER A 2 20.49 52.77 -23.73
CA SER A 2 19.36 51.93 -24.20
C SER A 2 19.67 51.38 -25.59
N ASN A 3 19.37 50.10 -25.80
CA ASN A 3 19.51 49.42 -27.07
C ASN A 3 18.12 48.97 -27.55
N THR A 4 17.58 49.68 -28.53
CA THR A 4 16.29 49.35 -29.15
C THR A 4 16.53 48.73 -30.52
N LEU A 5 16.14 47.46 -30.69
CA LEU A 5 16.19 46.74 -31.95
C LEU A 5 14.77 46.62 -32.51
N THR A 6 14.58 46.92 -33.80
CA THR A 6 13.27 46.79 -34.47
C THR A 6 13.43 46.13 -35.83
N ALA A 7 12.77 44.99 -36.01
CA ALA A 7 12.74 44.21 -37.24
C ALA A 7 11.29 44.02 -37.71
N ARG A 8 11.05 43.93 -39.03
CA ARG A 8 9.70 43.63 -39.58
C ARG A 8 9.38 42.14 -39.66
N GLY A 9 10.40 41.28 -39.68
CA GLY A 9 10.27 39.83 -39.78
C GLY A 9 10.83 39.12 -38.55
N THR A 10 11.67 38.12 -38.79
CA THR A 10 12.40 37.40 -37.72
C THR A 10 13.67 38.14 -37.31
N LEU A 11 13.92 38.20 -36.00
CA LEU A 11 15.23 38.47 -35.41
C LEU A 11 15.77 37.15 -34.83
N SER A 12 16.92 36.68 -35.31
CA SER A 12 17.68 35.58 -34.70
C SER A 12 18.81 36.16 -33.86
N ASN A 13 19.01 35.65 -32.65
CA ASN A 13 20.13 36.01 -31.79
C ASN A 13 20.87 34.77 -31.31
N ASP A 14 21.97 34.48 -31.99
CA ASP A 14 22.95 33.43 -31.67
C ASP A 14 24.16 33.99 -30.89
N GLY A 15 24.18 35.29 -30.57
CA GLY A 15 25.34 36.02 -30.06
C GLY A 15 25.15 36.62 -28.67
N LEU A 16 25.24 37.95 -28.60
CA LEU A 16 24.97 38.75 -27.41
C LEU A 16 24.26 40.06 -27.82
N ILE A 17 23.08 40.26 -27.25
CA ILE A 17 22.42 41.57 -27.17
C ILE A 17 22.47 41.95 -25.69
N ASP A 18 23.02 43.11 -25.35
CA ASP A 18 23.13 43.59 -23.97
C ASP A 18 22.98 45.12 -23.96
N GLY A 19 22.59 45.70 -22.84
CA GLY A 19 22.32 47.13 -22.69
C GLY A 19 21.87 47.48 -21.27
N GLY A 20 21.46 48.73 -21.09
CA GLY A 20 20.73 49.15 -19.90
C GLY A 20 19.24 48.84 -20.08
N ALA A 21 18.51 49.67 -20.80
CA ALA A 21 17.18 49.31 -21.29
C ALA A 21 17.29 48.63 -22.66
N THR A 22 17.15 47.30 -22.71
CA THR A 22 17.19 46.49 -23.93
C THR A 22 15.77 46.22 -24.42
N VAL A 23 15.41 46.76 -25.59
CA VAL A 23 14.06 46.65 -26.14
C VAL A 23 14.08 46.02 -27.52
N VAL A 24 13.41 44.89 -27.70
CA VAL A 24 13.32 44.17 -28.98
C VAL A 24 11.88 44.23 -29.51
N ARG A 25 11.70 44.63 -30.77
CA ARG A 25 10.42 44.59 -31.48
C ARG A 25 10.59 43.83 -32.79
N ALA A 26 9.88 42.70 -32.96
CA ALA A 26 9.92 41.89 -34.18
C ALA A 26 8.55 41.27 -34.48
N ASN A 27 8.40 40.58 -35.63
CA ASN A 27 7.31 39.62 -35.78
C ASN A 27 7.65 38.32 -35.03
N THR A 28 8.89 37.85 -35.20
CA THR A 28 9.39 36.63 -34.57
C THR A 28 10.74 36.92 -33.92
N VAL A 29 10.95 36.44 -32.71
CA VAL A 29 12.27 36.44 -32.05
C VAL A 29 12.68 35.00 -31.79
N VAL A 30 13.87 34.63 -32.24
CA VAL A 30 14.52 33.36 -31.93
C VAL A 30 15.79 33.66 -31.16
N ASN A 31 15.93 33.11 -29.96
CA ASN A 31 17.10 33.28 -29.11
C ASN A 31 17.75 31.92 -28.82
N THR A 32 19.03 31.83 -29.19
CA THR A 32 19.93 30.68 -29.01
C THR A 32 21.22 31.09 -28.30
N GLY A 33 21.57 32.38 -28.35
CA GLY A 33 22.62 33.04 -27.57
C GLY A 33 22.08 33.79 -26.35
N ARG A 34 22.61 34.98 -26.10
CA ARG A 34 22.35 35.79 -24.89
C ARG A 34 21.61 37.09 -25.21
N LEU A 35 20.57 37.40 -24.43
CA LEU A 35 19.82 38.66 -24.49
C LEU A 35 19.69 39.23 -23.07
N TYR A 36 20.45 40.29 -22.78
CA TYR A 36 20.60 40.89 -21.45
C TYR A 36 20.10 42.34 -21.40
N GLY A 37 19.79 42.82 -20.19
CA GLY A 37 19.53 44.22 -19.89
C GLY A 37 19.47 44.50 -18.38
N ASP A 38 19.58 45.77 -17.99
CA ASP A 38 19.13 46.24 -16.66
C ASP A 38 17.59 46.25 -16.59
N THR A 39 16.95 46.53 -17.72
CA THR A 39 15.57 46.13 -18.03
C THR A 39 15.51 45.50 -19.42
N VAL A 40 14.64 44.51 -19.59
CA VAL A 40 14.44 43.79 -20.86
C VAL A 40 12.98 43.83 -21.28
N ALA A 41 12.68 44.34 -22.48
CA ALA A 41 11.33 44.35 -23.02
C ALA A 41 11.28 43.74 -24.43
N ILE A 42 10.38 42.78 -24.68
CA ILE A 42 10.29 42.09 -25.98
C ILE A 42 8.84 42.11 -26.51
N GLN A 43 8.64 42.72 -27.67
CA GLN A 43 7.41 42.60 -28.48
C GLN A 43 7.64 41.59 -29.61
N ALA A 44 6.79 40.57 -29.69
CA ALA A 44 6.75 39.64 -30.82
C ALA A 44 5.34 39.07 -31.05
N ASN A 45 5.09 38.45 -32.20
CA ASN A 45 4.02 37.46 -32.31
C ASN A 45 4.52 36.13 -31.70
N THR A 46 5.73 35.68 -32.07
CA THR A 46 6.35 34.48 -31.46
C THR A 46 7.72 34.81 -30.90
N LEU A 47 7.96 34.46 -29.63
CA LEU A 47 9.28 34.42 -29.00
C LEU A 47 9.63 32.96 -28.69
N THR A 48 10.73 32.47 -29.27
CA THR A 48 11.27 31.13 -29.01
C THR A 48 12.68 31.25 -28.44
N ASN A 49 12.86 30.78 -27.21
CA ASN A 49 14.15 30.66 -26.53
C ASN A 49 14.51 29.16 -26.46
N THR A 50 15.60 28.74 -27.12
CA THR A 50 15.84 27.32 -27.42
C THR A 50 17.32 27.00 -27.65
N VAL A 51 17.62 25.76 -28.03
CA VAL A 51 18.98 25.25 -28.26
C VAL A 51 19.58 25.72 -29.58
N GLY A 52 20.81 26.25 -29.52
CA GLY A 52 21.61 26.62 -30.70
C GLY A 52 22.35 25.43 -31.31
N ALA A 53 22.98 25.63 -32.47
CA ALA A 53 23.70 24.58 -33.20
C ALA A 53 24.90 23.97 -32.43
N SER A 54 25.36 24.62 -31.35
CA SER A 54 26.38 24.13 -30.41
C SER A 54 25.85 23.14 -29.37
N GLY A 55 24.54 22.92 -29.30
CA GLY A 55 23.89 22.15 -28.24
C GLY A 55 23.62 22.92 -26.95
N VAL A 56 24.03 24.20 -26.86
CA VAL A 56 23.80 25.09 -25.71
C VAL A 56 22.50 25.87 -25.90
N ALA A 57 21.72 26.04 -24.82
CA ALA A 57 20.43 26.72 -24.86
C ALA A 57 20.51 28.24 -24.65
N GLY A 58 19.58 28.98 -25.25
CA GLY A 58 19.49 30.43 -25.15
C GLY A 58 19.19 30.94 -23.73
N ALA A 59 19.73 32.11 -23.41
CA ALA A 59 19.50 32.83 -22.16
C ALA A 59 18.95 34.24 -22.43
N ILE A 60 17.80 34.56 -21.81
CA ILE A 60 17.19 35.90 -21.78
C ILE A 60 17.17 36.32 -20.32
N ALA A 61 17.91 37.37 -19.94
CA ALA A 61 18.12 37.71 -18.53
C ALA A 61 18.07 39.22 -18.24
N SER A 62 17.37 39.62 -17.18
CA SER A 62 17.32 41.01 -16.73
C SER A 62 17.95 41.17 -15.34
N ARG A 63 18.78 42.21 -15.16
CA ARG A 63 19.36 42.63 -13.87
C ARG A 63 18.34 43.41 -13.00
N GLY A 64 17.17 43.67 -13.56
CA GLY A 64 15.98 44.22 -12.91
C GLY A 64 14.72 43.60 -13.53
N ASP A 65 13.74 44.43 -13.86
CA ASP A 65 12.44 44.00 -14.40
C ASP A 65 12.52 43.49 -15.85
N MET A 66 11.56 42.64 -16.25
CA MET A 66 11.40 42.13 -17.62
C MET A 66 9.92 42.09 -18.05
N ASP A 67 9.64 42.60 -19.24
CA ASP A 67 8.29 42.71 -19.83
C ASP A 67 8.23 42.00 -21.21
N LEU A 68 7.48 40.90 -21.32
CA LEU A 68 7.35 40.10 -22.54
C LEU A 68 5.93 40.23 -23.13
N GLY A 69 5.79 41.05 -24.17
CA GLY A 69 4.56 41.26 -24.93
C GLY A 69 4.51 40.37 -26.17
N VAL A 70 4.08 39.12 -26.00
CA VAL A 70 4.19 38.06 -27.01
C VAL A 70 2.89 37.25 -27.15
N GLN A 71 2.47 36.93 -28.37
CA GLN A 71 1.31 36.06 -28.57
C GLN A 71 1.63 34.59 -28.23
N THR A 72 2.82 34.12 -28.59
CA THR A 72 3.31 32.77 -28.26
C THR A 72 4.72 32.84 -27.69
N LEU A 73 4.89 32.34 -26.46
CA LEU A 73 6.19 32.13 -25.82
C LEU A 73 6.53 30.65 -25.78
N ASN A 74 7.67 30.26 -26.35
CA ASN A 74 8.25 28.93 -26.24
C ASN A 74 9.62 29.03 -25.55
N ASN A 75 9.76 28.48 -24.34
CA ASN A 75 11.05 28.32 -23.66
C ASN A 75 11.34 26.82 -23.53
N GLN A 76 12.43 26.33 -24.14
CA GLN A 76 12.60 24.89 -24.38
C GLN A 76 14.04 24.40 -24.20
N ALA A 77 14.20 23.15 -23.72
CA ALA A 77 15.45 22.39 -23.69
C ALA A 77 16.62 23.10 -22.98
N HIS A 78 16.51 23.24 -21.65
CA HIS A 78 17.40 23.96 -20.72
C HIS A 78 17.49 25.48 -20.91
N ALA A 79 16.74 26.07 -21.85
CA ALA A 79 16.73 27.51 -22.09
C ALA A 79 16.24 28.29 -20.86
N LEU A 80 16.82 29.47 -20.65
CA LEU A 80 16.61 30.26 -19.43
C LEU A 80 15.96 31.61 -19.75
N ILE A 81 14.89 31.92 -19.03
CA ILE A 81 14.35 33.28 -18.88
C ILE A 81 14.49 33.64 -17.39
N TYR A 82 15.21 34.72 -17.07
CA TYR A 82 15.50 35.14 -15.70
C TYR A 82 15.30 36.64 -15.50
N ALA A 83 14.66 37.06 -14.41
CA ALA A 83 14.63 38.45 -13.97
C ALA A 83 15.07 38.55 -12.50
N ALA A 84 15.98 39.48 -12.20
CA ALA A 84 16.33 39.82 -10.81
C ALA A 84 15.27 40.73 -10.14
N GLY A 85 14.47 41.43 -10.94
CA GLY A 85 13.26 42.13 -10.53
C GLY A 85 11.98 41.35 -10.86
N ASP A 86 10.91 42.06 -11.20
CA ASP A 86 9.64 41.45 -11.60
C ASP A 86 9.69 40.95 -13.06
N LEU A 87 9.05 39.80 -13.33
CA LEU A 87 8.84 39.28 -14.69
C LEU A 87 7.35 39.32 -15.05
N ARG A 88 7.02 39.96 -16.16
CA ARG A 88 5.64 40.13 -16.66
C ARG A 88 5.54 39.58 -18.08
N VAL A 89 4.56 38.73 -18.33
CA VAL A 89 4.26 38.16 -19.65
C VAL A 89 2.81 38.46 -20.02
N GLY A 90 2.59 38.97 -21.22
CA GLY A 90 1.29 39.34 -21.77
C GLY A 90 1.30 39.31 -23.29
N GLY A 91 0.21 39.73 -23.93
CA GLY A 91 0.02 39.60 -25.38
C GLY A 91 0.72 40.66 -26.23
N ALA A 92 1.00 41.83 -25.67
CA ALA A 92 1.66 42.96 -26.33
C ALA A 92 2.36 43.88 -25.33
N LEU A 93 3.20 44.79 -25.81
CA LEU A 93 3.81 45.87 -25.05
C LEU A 93 3.08 47.20 -25.30
N ASP A 94 2.94 48.00 -24.25
CA ASP A 94 2.42 49.37 -24.36
C ASP A 94 3.49 50.40 -24.79
N ALA A 95 3.17 51.69 -24.69
CA ALA A 95 4.09 52.79 -24.99
C ALA A 95 5.21 52.97 -23.93
N GLY A 96 5.01 52.48 -22.70
CA GLY A 96 6.04 52.39 -21.65
C GLY A 96 6.96 51.17 -21.82
N ASN A 97 6.63 50.25 -22.74
CA ASN A 97 7.22 48.93 -22.94
C ASN A 97 6.81 47.88 -21.88
N HIS A 98 5.66 48.07 -21.21
CA HIS A 98 5.13 47.11 -20.24
C HIS A 98 4.19 46.09 -20.87
N ALA A 99 4.18 44.85 -20.35
CA ALA A 99 3.36 43.76 -20.85
C ALA A 99 1.86 43.97 -20.55
N THR A 100 1.03 43.84 -21.59
CA THR A 100 -0.41 44.12 -21.57
C THR A 100 -1.20 43.07 -22.36
N GLY A 101 -2.44 42.83 -21.92
CA GLY A 101 -3.34 41.80 -22.48
C GLY A 101 -2.84 40.36 -22.26
N PRO A 102 -3.65 39.35 -22.58
CA PRO A 102 -3.21 37.96 -22.55
C PRO A 102 -2.43 37.58 -23.81
N ALA A 103 -1.37 36.79 -23.64
CA ALA A 103 -0.81 35.96 -24.70
C ALA A 103 -1.83 34.89 -25.15
N GLN A 104 -1.56 34.19 -26.25
CA GLN A 104 -2.30 32.98 -26.63
C GLN A 104 -1.74 31.77 -25.88
N SER A 105 -0.41 31.57 -25.92
CA SER A 105 0.26 30.42 -25.32
C SER A 105 1.57 30.81 -24.65
N VAL A 106 1.81 30.26 -23.45
CA VAL A 106 3.12 30.23 -22.81
C VAL A 106 3.49 28.79 -22.53
N THR A 107 4.53 28.28 -23.20
CA THR A 107 5.00 26.89 -23.09
C THR A 107 6.44 26.86 -22.59
N ASN A 108 6.65 26.23 -21.44
CA ASN A 108 7.96 25.99 -20.83
C ASN A 108 8.23 24.47 -20.80
N GLY A 109 9.06 23.98 -21.72
CA GLY A 109 9.29 22.54 -21.95
C GLY A 109 10.71 22.13 -21.58
N SER A 110 10.90 21.46 -20.44
CA SER A 110 12.21 21.08 -19.89
C SER A 110 13.17 22.27 -19.87
N ALA A 111 12.74 23.38 -19.26
CA ALA A 111 13.40 24.68 -19.32
C ALA A 111 13.02 25.53 -18.09
N THR A 112 13.66 26.70 -17.92
CA THR A 112 13.51 27.52 -16.70
C THR A 112 13.00 28.94 -16.99
N ILE A 113 11.95 29.35 -16.27
CA ILE A 113 11.49 30.75 -16.15
C ILE A 113 11.54 31.15 -14.67
N ASN A 114 12.37 32.12 -14.29
CA ASN A 114 12.52 32.57 -12.90
C ASN A 114 12.41 34.10 -12.75
N ALA A 115 11.67 34.55 -11.75
CA ALA A 115 11.78 35.90 -11.19
C ALA A 115 12.32 35.82 -9.75
N ASP A 116 13.26 36.68 -9.37
CA ASP A 116 13.65 36.81 -7.96
C ASP A 116 12.72 37.74 -7.18
N ALA A 117 12.01 38.65 -7.86
CA ALA A 117 10.79 39.27 -7.34
C ALA A 117 9.53 38.56 -7.88
N ASN A 118 8.48 39.29 -8.26
CA ASN A 118 7.17 38.72 -8.60
C ASN A 118 7.11 38.23 -10.05
N LEU A 119 6.31 37.20 -10.30
CA LEU A 119 6.03 36.67 -11.64
C LEU A 119 4.56 36.85 -11.99
N THR A 120 4.26 37.50 -13.12
CA THR A 120 2.90 37.57 -13.67
C THR A 120 2.88 37.03 -15.09
N ILE A 121 2.04 36.02 -15.35
CA ILE A 121 1.84 35.46 -16.69
C ILE A 121 0.38 35.60 -17.06
N ALA A 122 0.07 36.41 -18.09
CA ALA A 122 -1.23 36.50 -18.71
C ALA A 122 -1.23 35.80 -20.07
N ALA A 123 -2.01 34.74 -20.21
CA ALA A 123 -2.10 33.91 -21.42
C ALA A 123 -3.47 33.21 -21.50
N ALA A 124 -3.94 32.80 -22.68
CA ALA A 124 -5.12 31.93 -22.73
C ALA A 124 -4.81 30.55 -22.10
N GLN A 125 -3.62 30.01 -22.39
CA GLN A 125 -3.11 28.75 -21.87
C GLN A 125 -1.65 28.88 -21.42
N ILE A 126 -1.32 28.29 -20.26
CA ILE A 126 0.05 28.11 -19.78
C ILE A 126 0.33 26.60 -19.71
N ASN A 127 1.48 26.18 -20.24
CA ASN A 127 1.96 24.80 -20.24
C ASN A 127 3.36 24.74 -19.63
N ASN A 128 3.54 23.94 -18.59
CA ASN A 128 4.83 23.63 -18.00
C ASN A 128 5.03 22.11 -18.07
N GLU A 129 6.00 21.68 -18.88
CA GLU A 129 6.07 20.31 -19.41
C GLU A 129 7.48 19.73 -19.31
N ASN A 130 7.56 18.41 -19.11
CA ASN A 130 8.81 17.66 -19.06
C ASN A 130 8.95 16.84 -20.35
N HIS A 131 9.66 17.40 -21.34
CA HIS A 131 9.86 16.80 -22.66
C HIS A 131 10.90 15.66 -22.66
N ARG A 132 11.43 15.31 -21.49
CA ARG A 132 12.50 14.30 -21.31
C ARG A 132 12.16 13.26 -20.24
N PHE A 133 10.90 13.14 -19.84
CA PHE A 133 10.47 12.14 -18.87
C PHE A 133 10.40 10.74 -19.48
N ALA A 134 11.06 9.76 -18.86
CA ALA A 134 11.00 8.35 -19.24
C ALA A 134 11.10 7.44 -18.02
N THR A 135 10.40 6.30 -18.08
CA THR A 135 10.34 5.29 -17.02
C THR A 135 10.74 3.91 -17.54
N ALA A 136 11.21 3.05 -16.64
CA ALA A 136 11.36 1.62 -16.89
C ALA A 136 10.97 0.84 -15.62
N ASP A 137 10.46 -0.37 -15.79
CA ASP A 137 10.24 -1.27 -14.65
C ASP A 137 11.56 -1.95 -14.25
N GLN A 138 11.88 -1.91 -12.96
CA GLN A 138 13.05 -2.59 -12.38
C GLN A 138 12.58 -3.74 -11.49
N ALA A 139 13.17 -4.91 -11.68
CA ALA A 139 13.00 -6.06 -10.80
C ALA A 139 14.00 -5.99 -9.64
N SER A 140 13.54 -6.30 -8.42
CA SER A 140 14.42 -6.67 -7.32
C SER A 140 15.15 -7.97 -7.64
N ALA A 141 16.23 -8.25 -6.91
CA ALA A 141 16.62 -9.65 -6.73
C ALA A 141 15.43 -10.43 -6.14
N GLY A 142 15.21 -11.66 -6.60
CA GLY A 142 14.17 -12.52 -6.04
C GLY A 142 14.59 -13.07 -4.69
N SER A 143 13.68 -13.03 -3.71
CA SER A 143 13.85 -13.69 -2.41
C SER A 143 13.17 -15.06 -2.43
N HIS A 144 13.88 -16.12 -2.07
CA HIS A 144 13.30 -17.45 -1.89
C HIS A 144 12.20 -17.42 -0.81
N VAL A 145 11.09 -18.11 -1.03
CA VAL A 145 9.97 -18.24 -0.10
C VAL A 145 9.40 -19.66 -0.16
N THR A 146 9.20 -20.26 1.02
CA THR A 146 8.67 -21.62 1.16
C THR A 146 7.68 -21.66 2.32
N PHE A 147 6.55 -22.36 2.16
CA PHE A 147 5.58 -22.61 3.24
C PHE A 147 4.81 -23.92 3.01
N TYR A 148 4.26 -24.50 4.08
CA TYR A 148 3.48 -25.74 4.01
C TYR A 148 1.98 -25.50 4.22
N ARG A 149 1.15 -26.42 3.74
CA ARG A 149 -0.29 -26.44 4.02
C ARG A 149 -0.76 -27.88 4.13
N LEU A 150 -1.40 -28.22 5.26
CA LEU A 150 -2.09 -29.50 5.42
C LEU A 150 -3.37 -29.51 4.56
N ASP A 151 -3.77 -30.69 4.10
CA ASP A 151 -5.03 -30.88 3.37
C ASP A 151 -6.21 -30.41 4.24
N GLY A 152 -7.13 -29.63 3.65
CA GLY A 152 -8.24 -29.03 4.37
C GLY A 152 -7.86 -27.90 5.37
N SER A 153 -6.62 -27.39 5.35
CA SER A 153 -6.20 -26.28 6.22
C SER A 153 -6.36 -24.90 5.57
N LEU A 154 -6.97 -23.96 6.29
CA LEU A 154 -6.94 -22.52 5.96
C LEU A 154 -5.55 -21.90 6.22
N GLN A 155 -4.79 -22.43 7.19
CA GLN A 155 -3.52 -21.86 7.61
C GLN A 155 -2.36 -22.32 6.74
N ASN A 156 -1.51 -21.37 6.35
CA ASN A 156 -0.18 -21.62 5.83
C ASN A 156 0.77 -21.77 7.02
N ILE A 157 1.77 -22.63 6.89
CA ILE A 157 2.69 -23.02 7.96
C ILE A 157 4.10 -22.54 7.58
N ASP A 158 4.70 -21.72 8.43
CA ASP A 158 6.06 -21.23 8.26
C ASP A 158 7.07 -22.35 8.59
N PRO A 159 8.06 -22.66 7.72
CA PRO A 159 9.03 -23.73 7.95
C PRO A 159 9.88 -23.58 9.21
N SER A 160 9.98 -22.39 9.81
CA SER A 160 10.64 -22.17 11.10
C SER A 160 9.82 -22.65 12.32
N THR A 161 8.51 -22.91 12.13
CA THR A 161 7.59 -23.30 13.22
C THR A 161 7.39 -24.82 13.36
N VAL A 162 8.02 -25.61 12.48
CA VAL A 162 7.89 -27.07 12.41
C VAL A 162 9.25 -27.76 12.33
N TRP A 163 9.26 -29.05 12.68
CA TRP A 163 10.42 -29.93 12.52
C TRP A 163 10.07 -31.09 11.59
N LEU A 164 11.04 -31.60 10.87
CA LEU A 164 10.95 -32.86 10.13
C LEU A 164 11.56 -33.97 11.01
N PHE A 165 10.98 -35.16 11.02
CA PHE A 165 11.35 -36.25 11.93
C PHE A 165 11.25 -37.61 11.27
N HIS A 166 12.24 -38.48 11.49
CA HIS A 166 12.28 -39.85 10.99
C HIS A 166 11.90 -40.83 12.10
N GLN A 167 10.73 -41.45 11.98
CA GLN A 167 10.11 -42.27 13.02
C GLN A 167 10.96 -43.47 13.48
N ASN A 168 11.81 -44.01 12.60
CA ASN A 168 12.64 -45.19 12.90
C ASN A 168 14.00 -44.86 13.52
N THR A 169 14.66 -43.77 13.10
CA THR A 169 16.03 -43.45 13.57
C THR A 169 16.06 -42.41 14.70
N GLY A 170 15.00 -41.61 14.85
CA GLY A 170 14.98 -40.43 15.71
C GLY A 170 15.72 -39.21 15.13
N GLU A 171 16.14 -39.29 13.86
CA GLU A 171 16.76 -38.18 13.12
C GLU A 171 15.75 -37.05 12.88
N TRP A 172 16.23 -35.81 12.91
CA TRP A 172 15.40 -34.60 12.88
C TRP A 172 16.09 -33.50 12.08
N HIS A 173 15.32 -32.79 11.28
CA HIS A 173 15.77 -31.70 10.42
C HIS A 173 14.87 -30.46 10.63
N THR A 174 15.41 -29.26 10.45
CA THR A 174 14.59 -28.04 10.49
C THR A 174 13.50 -28.10 9.42
N GLY A 175 12.32 -27.53 9.68
CA GLY A 175 11.21 -27.58 8.73
C GLY A 175 11.59 -27.13 7.32
N ALA A 176 12.47 -26.12 7.21
CA ALA A 176 12.98 -25.58 5.94
C ALA A 176 13.73 -26.61 5.06
N ASP A 177 14.33 -27.66 5.62
CA ASP A 177 15.07 -28.69 4.87
C ASP A 177 14.12 -29.78 4.33
N TRP A 178 13.03 -29.37 3.69
CA TRP A 178 12.05 -30.27 3.09
C TRP A 178 12.64 -31.29 2.09
N PRO A 179 13.73 -31.02 1.34
CA PRO A 179 14.32 -32.03 0.46
C PRO A 179 14.86 -33.28 1.18
N TRP A 180 15.17 -33.20 2.48
CA TRP A 180 15.60 -34.36 3.28
C TRP A 180 14.52 -35.46 3.41
N LEU A 181 13.24 -35.11 3.20
CA LEU A 181 12.13 -36.07 3.20
C LEU A 181 12.36 -37.21 2.19
N GLY A 182 12.94 -36.92 1.02
CA GLY A 182 13.29 -37.94 0.02
C GLY A 182 12.13 -38.86 -0.34
N ASP A 183 12.43 -40.12 -0.64
CA ASP A 183 11.50 -41.20 -0.95
C ASP A 183 11.04 -42.02 0.29
N ASP A 184 11.35 -41.55 1.50
CA ASP A 184 11.16 -42.26 2.78
C ASP A 184 9.76 -42.08 3.40
N ASP A 185 9.05 -43.18 3.64
CA ASP A 185 7.71 -43.22 4.24
C ASP A 185 7.70 -42.88 5.75
N TYR A 186 8.79 -43.13 6.47
CA TYR A 186 8.91 -42.87 7.91
C TYR A 186 9.34 -41.43 8.24
N LYS A 187 9.54 -40.57 7.24
CA LYS A 187 9.83 -39.14 7.44
C LYS A 187 8.56 -38.31 7.39
N VAL A 188 8.32 -37.53 8.44
CA VAL A 188 7.08 -36.75 8.66
C VAL A 188 7.39 -35.34 9.14
N MET A 189 6.49 -34.39 8.86
CA MET A 189 6.50 -33.06 9.47
C MET A 189 5.84 -33.12 10.84
N VAL A 190 6.33 -32.34 11.81
CA VAL A 190 5.82 -32.28 13.19
C VAL A 190 5.35 -30.85 13.50
N MET A 191 4.05 -30.70 13.69
CA MET A 191 3.39 -29.44 14.04
C MET A 191 3.76 -28.97 15.47
N PRO A 192 3.76 -27.66 15.77
CA PRO A 192 4.06 -27.14 17.11
C PRO A 192 3.00 -27.49 18.16
N SER A 193 3.38 -27.44 19.45
CA SER A 193 2.51 -27.71 20.60
C SER A 193 2.46 -26.53 21.56
N ALA A 194 1.26 -26.12 21.95
CA ALA A 194 1.07 -25.13 23.02
C ALA A 194 1.32 -25.70 24.43
N GLN A 195 1.26 -27.03 24.59
CA GLN A 195 1.56 -27.71 25.86
C GLN A 195 3.05 -28.07 25.96
N TYR A 196 3.67 -28.43 24.84
CA TYR A 196 5.06 -28.88 24.75
C TYR A 196 5.85 -28.08 23.69
N PRO A 197 6.09 -26.78 23.92
CA PRO A 197 6.79 -25.90 22.97
C PRO A 197 8.21 -26.40 22.63
N PHE A 198 8.62 -26.24 21.37
CA PHE A 198 9.89 -26.78 20.87
C PHE A 198 11.12 -26.13 21.53
N GLU A 199 10.99 -24.91 22.03
CA GLU A 199 12.02 -24.16 22.77
C GLU A 199 12.41 -24.83 24.09
N ARG A 200 11.56 -25.72 24.62
CA ARG A 200 11.78 -26.48 25.87
C ARG A 200 11.82 -27.99 25.67
N TYR A 201 10.99 -28.52 24.77
CA TYR A 201 10.78 -29.95 24.54
C TYR A 201 11.12 -30.42 23.12
N GLY A 202 11.63 -29.52 22.27
CA GLY A 202 12.02 -29.84 20.90
C GLY A 202 13.41 -30.46 20.78
N PRO A 203 13.86 -30.72 19.54
CA PRO A 203 15.21 -31.20 19.29
C PRO A 203 16.27 -30.10 19.48
N PRO A 204 17.55 -30.47 19.73
CA PRO A 204 18.04 -31.83 19.96
C PRO A 204 17.45 -32.43 21.24
N PHE A 205 17.04 -33.70 21.15
CA PHE A 205 16.60 -34.48 22.31
C PHE A 205 17.80 -34.93 23.19
N ASP A 206 18.76 -34.03 23.42
CA ASP A 206 20.04 -34.28 24.13
C ASP A 206 19.87 -34.74 25.58
N TYR A 207 18.70 -34.45 26.15
CA TYR A 207 18.26 -34.84 27.48
C TYR A 207 17.58 -36.22 27.50
N SER A 208 17.39 -36.87 26.35
CA SER A 208 16.86 -38.24 26.23
C SER A 208 18.01 -39.24 26.07
N LYS A 209 18.08 -40.26 26.94
CA LYS A 209 19.13 -41.28 26.89
C LYS A 209 18.78 -42.49 26.01
N GLU A 210 17.50 -42.69 25.69
CA GLU A 210 17.01 -43.89 24.99
C GLU A 210 16.00 -43.57 23.88
N ALA A 211 16.23 -42.46 23.16
CA ALA A 211 15.50 -42.16 21.92
C ALA A 211 15.69 -43.28 20.89
N ALA A 212 14.59 -43.89 20.45
CA ALA A 212 14.47 -44.75 19.26
C ALA A 212 15.51 -45.89 19.05
N LYS A 213 16.12 -46.46 20.11
CA LYS A 213 17.13 -47.54 19.95
C LYS A 213 16.96 -48.81 20.79
N VAL A 214 15.83 -49.00 21.49
CA VAL A 214 15.56 -50.21 22.28
C VAL A 214 14.18 -50.79 21.95
N SER A 215 14.15 -51.80 21.06
CA SER A 215 12.92 -52.52 20.69
C SER A 215 12.46 -53.57 21.72
N MET A 216 13.02 -53.53 22.95
CA MET A 216 12.88 -54.58 23.97
C MET A 216 12.26 -54.10 25.30
N THR A 217 11.97 -52.81 25.48
CA THR A 217 11.37 -52.24 26.71
C THR A 217 9.92 -51.78 26.54
N GLY A 218 9.23 -52.23 25.47
CA GLY A 218 7.80 -52.00 25.27
C GLY A 218 7.37 -50.60 24.82
N ALA A 219 8.31 -49.65 24.69
CA ALA A 219 8.05 -48.36 24.06
C ALA A 219 7.76 -48.54 22.55
N PRO A 220 6.72 -47.89 21.98
CA PRO A 220 6.48 -47.91 20.54
C PRO A 220 7.63 -47.27 19.74
N VAL A 221 7.91 -47.83 18.55
CA VAL A 221 8.74 -47.16 17.54
C VAL A 221 8.05 -45.85 17.12
N GLY A 222 8.82 -44.80 16.84
CA GLY A 222 8.29 -43.46 16.57
C GLY A 222 8.19 -42.51 17.78
N TRP A 223 8.66 -42.91 18.97
CA TRP A 223 8.69 -42.06 20.17
C TRP A 223 10.07 -41.38 20.36
N PRO A 224 10.14 -40.04 20.47
CA PRO A 224 11.41 -39.30 20.59
C PRO A 224 12.08 -39.43 21.97
N ILE A 225 11.32 -39.75 23.04
CA ILE A 225 11.85 -39.89 24.40
C ILE A 225 11.54 -41.29 24.95
N GLY A 226 12.58 -42.01 25.39
CA GLY A 226 12.44 -43.32 26.06
C GLY A 226 11.92 -43.19 27.48
N ALA A 227 11.34 -44.27 28.02
CA ALA A 227 10.85 -44.31 29.40
C ALA A 227 11.97 -44.01 30.41
N ALA A 228 11.61 -43.43 31.55
CA ALA A 228 12.53 -43.11 32.64
C ALA A 228 12.74 -44.29 33.59
N TYR A 229 11.74 -45.16 33.72
CA TYR A 229 11.82 -46.38 34.52
C TYR A 229 11.21 -47.58 33.80
N SER A 230 11.90 -48.71 33.88
CA SER A 230 11.38 -50.02 33.46
C SER A 230 11.40 -50.96 34.67
N PRO A 231 10.26 -51.54 35.09
CA PRO A 231 10.26 -52.59 36.09
C PRO A 231 11.00 -53.82 35.57
N GLY A 232 11.67 -54.54 36.46
CA GLY A 232 12.29 -55.83 36.13
C GLY A 232 11.23 -56.91 35.92
N GLY A 233 11.56 -57.97 35.17
CA GLY A 233 10.60 -59.03 34.87
C GLY A 233 11.14 -60.16 34.01
N ALA A 234 10.34 -61.23 33.89
CA ALA A 234 10.65 -62.37 33.04
C ALA A 234 10.42 -62.07 31.55
N CYS A 235 11.33 -62.54 30.69
CA CYS A 235 11.19 -62.43 29.25
C CYS A 235 10.44 -63.64 28.69
N ALA A 236 9.31 -63.41 28.03
CA ALA A 236 8.43 -64.47 27.50
C ALA A 236 8.17 -64.28 26.00
N GLY A 237 8.94 -64.99 25.17
CA GLY A 237 8.77 -65.04 23.71
C GLY A 237 10.01 -65.58 22.99
N ASP A 238 9.85 -65.97 21.72
CA ASP A 238 10.88 -66.66 20.93
C ASP A 238 12.14 -65.81 20.64
N ASN A 239 12.10 -64.51 20.93
CA ASN A 239 13.20 -63.55 20.72
C ASN A 239 13.98 -63.21 22.00
N CYS A 240 13.70 -63.87 23.13
CA CYS A 240 14.35 -63.60 24.42
C CYS A 240 15.75 -64.23 24.52
N THR A 241 16.78 -63.40 24.78
CA THR A 241 18.17 -63.84 25.01
C THR A 241 18.57 -63.89 26.49
N VAL A 242 17.69 -63.43 27.39
CA VAL A 242 17.84 -63.50 28.85
C VAL A 242 16.53 -64.03 29.47
N SER A 243 16.59 -64.72 30.60
CA SER A 243 15.42 -65.25 31.30
C SER A 243 14.63 -64.17 32.04
N GLU A 244 15.35 -63.24 32.68
CA GLU A 244 14.81 -62.08 33.38
C GLU A 244 15.66 -60.85 33.02
N TYR A 245 15.03 -59.69 32.92
CA TYR A 245 15.68 -58.39 32.77
C TYR A 245 15.61 -57.61 34.09
N PRO A 246 16.69 -56.96 34.53
CA PRO A 246 16.72 -56.20 35.77
C PRO A 246 15.85 -54.95 35.71
N GLU A 247 15.40 -54.49 36.88
CA GLU A 247 14.78 -53.18 37.03
C GLU A 247 15.77 -52.07 36.66
N ARG A 248 15.27 -51.03 35.97
CA ARG A 248 16.14 -50.08 35.28
C ARG A 248 15.65 -48.64 35.39
N PHE A 249 16.44 -47.83 36.09
CA PHE A 249 16.33 -46.37 36.13
C PHE A 249 17.23 -45.80 35.03
N VAL A 250 16.63 -45.19 34.01
CA VAL A 250 17.34 -44.79 32.76
C VAL A 250 18.08 -43.46 32.91
N TYR A 251 17.57 -42.56 33.75
CA TYR A 251 18.12 -41.24 34.00
C TYR A 251 18.77 -41.15 35.38
N ALA A 252 19.76 -40.27 35.52
CA ALA A 252 20.38 -39.91 36.79
C ALA A 252 19.73 -38.63 37.35
N ALA A 253 19.89 -38.37 38.65
CA ALA A 253 19.39 -37.14 39.30
C ALA A 253 20.01 -35.84 38.73
N SER A 254 21.19 -35.95 38.13
CA SER A 254 21.90 -34.86 37.45
C SER A 254 21.34 -34.51 36.07
N ASP A 255 20.56 -35.39 35.43
CA ASP A 255 20.14 -35.20 34.03
C ASP A 255 19.19 -34.01 33.81
N ARG A 256 19.27 -33.42 32.62
CA ARG A 256 18.46 -32.26 32.20
C ARG A 256 16.97 -32.58 32.05
N ILE A 257 16.59 -33.86 31.89
CA ILE A 257 15.20 -34.25 31.65
C ILE A 257 14.23 -33.87 32.78
N TRP A 258 14.68 -33.94 34.04
CA TRP A 258 13.89 -33.51 35.20
C TRP A 258 13.49 -32.04 35.10
N GLU A 259 14.41 -31.20 34.64
CA GLU A 259 14.22 -29.77 34.45
C GLU A 259 13.35 -29.47 33.22
N VAL A 260 13.55 -30.22 32.11
CA VAL A 260 12.71 -30.14 30.92
C VAL A 260 11.25 -30.44 31.26
N PHE A 261 10.94 -31.47 32.04
CA PHE A 261 9.57 -31.78 32.45
C PHE A 261 9.09 -31.04 33.71
N GLY A 262 9.97 -30.32 34.42
CA GLY A 262 9.62 -29.56 35.63
C GLY A 262 9.36 -30.44 36.86
N ILE A 263 9.93 -31.64 36.90
CA ILE A 263 9.79 -32.63 37.98
C ILE A 263 10.99 -32.49 38.92
N ALA A 264 10.77 -32.66 40.22
CA ALA A 264 11.84 -32.61 41.21
C ALA A 264 12.87 -33.73 40.94
N ARG A 265 14.16 -33.36 40.94
CA ARG A 265 15.27 -34.31 40.78
C ARG A 265 15.24 -35.32 41.95
N PRO A 266 15.20 -36.64 41.71
CA PRO A 266 15.16 -37.64 42.78
C PRO A 266 16.46 -37.65 43.58
N GLN A 267 16.43 -38.19 44.80
CA GLN A 267 17.65 -38.56 45.51
C GLN A 267 18.32 -39.75 44.81
N GLU A 268 19.65 -39.77 44.77
CA GLU A 268 20.38 -40.95 44.28
C GLU A 268 20.13 -42.17 45.18
N ILE A 269 19.72 -43.26 44.56
CA ILE A 269 19.36 -44.51 45.25
C ILE A 269 20.62 -45.14 45.88
N GLY A 270 21.74 -45.13 45.13
CA GLY A 270 22.99 -45.80 45.50
C GLY A 270 22.95 -47.30 45.23
N GLU A 271 24.11 -47.95 45.35
CA GLU A 271 24.22 -49.41 45.19
C GLU A 271 23.34 -50.15 46.21
N GLU A 272 22.71 -51.24 45.76
CA GLU A 272 21.93 -52.12 46.63
C GLU A 272 22.87 -52.86 47.60
N PRO A 273 22.61 -52.85 48.92
CA PRO A 273 23.40 -53.61 49.87
C PRO A 273 23.26 -55.12 49.62
N ILE A 274 24.21 -55.74 48.92
CA ILE A 274 24.19 -57.20 48.72
C ILE A 274 24.51 -57.94 50.02
N GLN A 275 23.73 -58.97 50.36
CA GLN A 275 23.80 -59.67 51.64
C GLN A 275 25.18 -60.33 51.90
N GLU A 276 25.87 -60.74 50.83
CA GLU A 276 27.20 -61.36 50.89
C GLU A 276 28.28 -60.41 51.44
N ASN A 277 28.12 -59.09 51.30
CA ASN A 277 29.04 -58.08 51.82
C ASN A 277 28.88 -57.83 53.34
N TYR A 278 27.94 -58.50 54.01
CA TYR A 278 27.62 -58.31 55.44
C TYR A 278 27.88 -59.57 56.31
N PRO A 279 29.04 -60.25 56.20
CA PRO A 279 29.29 -61.50 56.93
C PRO A 279 29.21 -61.29 58.44
N GLY A 280 28.30 -62.02 59.09
CA GLY A 280 28.07 -61.95 60.53
C GLY A 280 27.33 -60.69 61.03
N ARG A 281 26.81 -59.83 60.14
CA ARG A 281 26.18 -58.54 60.50
C ARG A 281 24.72 -58.37 60.03
N PRO A 282 23.80 -59.32 60.31
CA PRO A 282 22.44 -59.29 59.76
C PRO A 282 21.62 -58.07 60.18
N VAL A 283 21.85 -57.51 61.39
CA VAL A 283 21.15 -56.29 61.85
C VAL A 283 21.63 -55.04 61.11
N GLN A 284 22.91 -54.98 60.74
CA GLN A 284 23.44 -53.85 59.97
C GLN A 284 22.96 -53.94 58.51
N TYR A 285 23.00 -55.13 57.91
CA TYR A 285 22.40 -55.39 56.59
C TYR A 285 20.93 -54.95 56.54
N ALA A 286 20.12 -55.36 57.51
CA ALA A 286 18.69 -55.00 57.54
C ALA A 286 18.46 -53.48 57.69
N ALA A 287 19.31 -52.77 58.43
CA ALA A 287 19.23 -51.31 58.57
C ALA A 287 19.66 -50.58 57.29
N ASP A 288 20.78 -50.98 56.69
CA ASP A 288 21.33 -50.38 55.47
C ASP A 288 20.42 -50.65 54.26
N HIS A 289 19.86 -51.87 54.15
CA HIS A 289 18.86 -52.24 53.15
C HIS A 289 17.54 -51.50 53.36
N ALA A 290 17.05 -51.32 54.60
CA ALA A 290 15.85 -50.53 54.85
C ALA A 290 16.05 -49.04 54.47
N ALA A 291 17.23 -48.48 54.75
CA ALA A 291 17.59 -47.13 54.34
C ALA A 291 17.78 -47.01 52.81
N TRP A 292 18.24 -48.06 52.13
CA TRP A 292 18.27 -48.13 50.66
C TRP A 292 16.85 -48.20 50.07
N GLN A 293 16.00 -49.11 50.56
CA GLN A 293 14.60 -49.27 50.12
C GLN A 293 13.83 -47.95 50.25
N GLN A 294 14.04 -47.19 51.35
CA GLN A 294 13.40 -45.90 51.54
C GLN A 294 13.83 -44.86 50.47
N ARG A 295 15.09 -44.88 50.02
CA ARG A 295 15.55 -44.02 48.91
C ARG A 295 15.03 -44.52 47.57
N HIS A 296 15.04 -45.84 47.35
CA HIS A 296 14.50 -46.49 46.17
C HIS A 296 13.03 -46.11 45.95
N ASP A 297 12.16 -46.34 46.93
CA ASP A 297 10.72 -46.11 46.81
C ASP A 297 10.38 -44.62 46.66
N ALA A 298 11.14 -43.75 47.33
CA ALA A 298 11.03 -42.30 47.18
C ALA A 298 11.49 -41.82 45.79
N ALA A 299 12.55 -42.39 45.24
CA ALA A 299 13.02 -42.10 43.89
C ALA A 299 12.02 -42.61 42.85
N LEU A 300 11.56 -43.86 42.96
CA LEU A 300 10.59 -44.54 42.09
C LEU A 300 9.30 -43.73 41.89
N ALA A 301 8.83 -43.03 42.93
CA ALA A 301 7.70 -42.12 42.82
C ALA A 301 7.94 -40.95 41.83
N HIS A 302 9.17 -40.44 41.74
CA HIS A 302 9.55 -39.38 40.79
C HIS A 302 9.75 -39.94 39.37
N TYR A 303 10.36 -41.11 39.21
CA TYR A 303 10.50 -41.75 37.89
C TYR A 303 9.14 -42.06 37.26
N ARG A 304 8.16 -42.55 38.04
CA ARG A 304 6.80 -42.80 37.53
C ARG A 304 6.07 -41.51 37.11
N GLN A 305 6.27 -40.40 37.83
CA GLN A 305 5.77 -39.09 37.40
C GLN A 305 6.43 -38.64 36.08
N LEU A 306 7.70 -38.96 35.89
CA LEU A 306 8.42 -38.67 34.65
C LEU A 306 7.97 -39.59 33.50
N ASP A 307 7.68 -40.87 33.74
CA ASP A 307 7.09 -41.78 32.74
C ASP A 307 5.71 -41.30 32.28
N ASP A 308 4.85 -40.85 33.19
CA ASP A 308 3.54 -40.27 32.86
C ASP A 308 3.70 -38.99 32.01
N ALA A 309 4.66 -38.13 32.34
CA ALA A 309 4.95 -36.89 31.62
C ALA A 309 5.55 -37.14 30.21
N ILE A 310 6.49 -38.08 30.09
CA ILE A 310 7.07 -38.56 28.84
C ILE A 310 6.00 -39.21 27.97
N THR A 311 5.15 -40.07 28.54
CA THR A 311 4.02 -40.71 27.85
C THR A 311 3.00 -39.69 27.36
N ALA A 312 2.76 -38.62 28.13
CA ALA A 312 1.92 -37.51 27.69
C ALA A 312 2.55 -36.71 26.54
N PHE A 313 3.85 -36.41 26.61
CA PHE A 313 4.59 -35.74 25.55
C PHE A 313 4.66 -36.55 24.26
N ASN A 314 5.12 -37.80 24.30
CA ASN A 314 5.24 -38.66 23.12
C ASN A 314 3.88 -38.86 22.43
N ARG A 315 2.80 -39.00 23.20
CA ARG A 315 1.42 -39.07 22.69
C ARG A 315 0.93 -37.78 22.06
N ASP A 316 1.38 -36.62 22.52
CA ASP A 316 1.12 -35.32 21.87
C ASP A 316 1.96 -35.19 20.58
N PHE A 317 3.24 -35.57 20.64
CA PHE A 317 4.18 -35.56 19.52
C PHE A 317 3.68 -36.42 18.35
N SER A 318 3.33 -37.69 18.59
CA SER A 318 2.80 -38.59 17.55
C SER A 318 1.47 -38.11 16.95
N ARG A 319 0.66 -37.33 17.68
CA ARG A 319 -0.61 -36.76 17.18
C ARG A 319 -0.43 -35.51 16.32
N ARG A 320 0.76 -34.93 16.31
CA ARG A 320 1.13 -33.73 15.55
C ARG A 320 1.98 -34.04 14.32
N GLN A 321 2.20 -35.32 14.02
CA GLN A 321 2.88 -35.76 12.82
C GLN A 321 1.94 -35.66 11.61
N ALA A 322 2.47 -35.16 10.50
CA ALA A 322 1.82 -35.06 9.21
C ALA A 322 2.71 -35.72 8.14
N ASP A 323 2.14 -36.70 7.45
CA ASP A 323 2.71 -37.47 6.36
C ASP A 323 2.33 -36.88 4.98
N HIS A 324 1.11 -36.36 4.87
CA HIS A 324 0.53 -35.73 3.68
C HIS A 324 0.42 -34.21 3.83
N PHE A 325 0.96 -33.44 2.88
CA PHE A 325 0.84 -31.98 2.84
C PHE A 325 1.27 -31.39 1.48
N THR A 326 0.85 -30.15 1.21
CA THR A 326 1.36 -29.35 0.09
C THR A 326 2.53 -28.48 0.54
N ILE A 327 3.64 -28.57 -0.19
CA ILE A 327 4.80 -27.67 -0.12
C ILE A 327 4.62 -26.61 -1.20
N TYR A 328 4.59 -25.35 -0.81
CA TYR A 328 4.68 -24.21 -1.75
C TYR A 328 6.11 -23.69 -1.68
N ASP A 329 6.85 -23.78 -2.78
CA ASP A 329 8.27 -23.42 -2.85
C ASP A 329 8.53 -22.54 -4.08
N GLY A 330 9.22 -21.41 -3.89
CA GLY A 330 9.40 -20.46 -4.99
C GLY A 330 10.23 -19.22 -4.67
N THR A 331 10.03 -18.20 -5.51
CA THR A 331 10.74 -16.92 -5.48
C THR A 331 9.72 -15.77 -5.49
N ARG A 332 9.79 -14.89 -4.51
CA ARG A 332 9.06 -13.61 -4.47
C ARG A 332 9.93 -12.51 -5.09
N GLN A 333 9.38 -11.77 -6.04
CA GLN A 333 10.04 -10.67 -6.73
C GLN A 333 9.17 -9.40 -6.66
N VAL A 334 9.80 -8.27 -6.36
CA VAL A 334 9.16 -6.95 -6.46
C VAL A 334 9.58 -6.34 -7.79
N THR A 335 8.62 -5.91 -8.60
CA THR A 335 8.89 -5.19 -9.85
C THR A 335 8.24 -3.81 -9.76
N ARG A 336 9.04 -2.75 -9.87
CA ARG A 336 8.65 -1.36 -9.59
C ARG A 336 9.03 -0.44 -10.74
N THR A 337 8.09 0.39 -11.18
CA THR A 337 8.35 1.45 -12.16
C THR A 337 9.27 2.51 -11.55
N VAL A 338 10.40 2.79 -12.19
CA VAL A 338 11.33 3.88 -11.80
C VAL A 338 11.53 4.87 -12.93
N VAL A 339 11.99 6.07 -12.59
CA VAL A 339 12.34 7.10 -13.58
C VAL A 339 13.76 6.85 -14.08
N VAL A 340 13.93 6.72 -15.40
CA VAL A 340 15.25 6.56 -16.05
C VAL A 340 15.75 7.85 -16.70
N GLN A 341 14.85 8.80 -16.95
CA GLN A 341 15.19 10.13 -17.43
C GLN A 341 14.13 11.13 -16.95
N SER A 342 14.55 12.31 -16.52
CA SER A 342 13.65 13.44 -16.25
C SER A 342 14.38 14.78 -16.38
N ASP A 343 13.70 15.78 -16.92
CA ASP A 343 14.15 17.17 -17.00
C ASP A 343 12.90 18.09 -16.86
N PRO A 344 12.45 18.38 -15.62
CA PRO A 344 11.18 19.06 -15.36
C PRO A 344 11.19 20.52 -15.82
N GLY A 345 10.06 20.99 -16.35
CA GLY A 345 9.85 22.43 -16.57
C GLY A 345 9.79 23.17 -15.23
N MET A 346 10.61 24.20 -15.06
CA MET A 346 10.68 25.01 -13.84
C MET A 346 10.14 26.41 -14.09
N ILE A 347 9.07 26.78 -13.37
CA ILE A 347 8.57 28.16 -13.33
C ILE A 347 8.60 28.63 -11.88
N THR A 348 9.42 29.63 -11.56
CA THR A 348 9.70 30.03 -10.17
C THR A 348 9.64 31.55 -9.93
N SER A 349 9.27 31.94 -8.72
CA SER A 349 9.19 33.33 -8.27
C SER A 349 9.70 33.44 -6.83
N GLY A 350 10.55 34.42 -6.52
CA GLY A 350 10.90 34.78 -5.13
C GLY A 350 9.76 35.54 -4.45
N GLY A 351 9.13 36.46 -5.17
CA GLY A 351 7.89 37.11 -4.79
C GLY A 351 6.63 36.26 -5.06
N GLY A 352 5.49 36.92 -5.24
CA GLY A 352 4.24 36.28 -5.61
C GLY A 352 4.16 35.90 -7.09
N MET A 353 3.45 34.81 -7.39
CA MET A 353 3.21 34.32 -8.74
C MET A 353 1.73 34.40 -9.10
N THR A 354 1.40 35.18 -10.15
CA THR A 354 0.03 35.38 -10.64
C THR A 354 -0.14 34.76 -12.03
N LEU A 355 -0.94 33.72 -12.12
CA LEU A 355 -1.23 32.98 -13.34
C LEU A 355 -2.60 33.42 -13.90
N ASN A 356 -2.58 34.49 -14.70
CA ASN A 356 -3.74 35.08 -15.35
C ASN A 356 -4.12 34.31 -16.62
N ALA A 357 -4.54 33.04 -16.46
CA ALA A 357 -4.85 32.17 -17.58
C ALA A 357 -6.20 31.44 -17.49
N GLY A 358 -6.69 30.92 -18.61
CA GLY A 358 -7.86 30.04 -18.64
C GLY A 358 -7.53 28.65 -18.10
N VAL A 359 -6.42 28.07 -18.57
CA VAL A 359 -5.90 26.76 -18.13
C VAL A 359 -4.40 26.87 -17.82
N VAL A 360 -3.97 26.22 -16.74
CA VAL A 360 -2.56 26.07 -16.34
C VAL A 360 -2.23 24.58 -16.24
N ASN A 361 -1.63 24.04 -17.29
CA ASN A 361 -1.15 22.66 -17.32
C ASN A 361 0.24 22.57 -16.70
N ASN A 362 0.42 21.66 -15.75
CA ASN A 362 1.72 21.32 -15.17
C ASN A 362 1.90 19.81 -15.26
N VAL A 363 2.80 19.33 -16.11
CA VAL A 363 2.96 17.90 -16.43
C VAL A 363 4.39 17.48 -16.13
N ALA A 364 4.58 16.60 -15.14
CA ALA A 364 5.90 16.13 -14.69
C ALA A 364 6.89 17.27 -14.34
N SER A 365 6.36 18.42 -13.90
CA SER A 365 7.04 19.73 -13.84
C SER A 365 6.64 20.55 -12.59
N GLN A 366 7.20 21.75 -12.39
CA GLN A 366 7.05 22.52 -11.14
C GLN A 366 6.78 24.02 -11.32
N PHE A 367 5.77 24.52 -10.61
CA PHE A 367 5.51 25.94 -10.33
C PHE A 367 5.79 26.21 -8.83
N VAL A 368 6.70 27.14 -8.49
CA VAL A 368 7.04 27.44 -7.08
C VAL A 368 7.22 28.94 -6.81
N ALA A 369 6.40 29.51 -5.93
CA ALA A 369 6.49 30.89 -5.45
C ALA A 369 7.09 30.96 -4.02
N GLY A 370 7.77 32.07 -3.70
CA GLY A 370 8.13 32.44 -2.32
C GLY A 370 7.06 33.30 -1.64
N GLY A 371 6.32 34.09 -2.43
CA GLY A 371 5.03 34.66 -2.06
C GLY A 371 3.87 33.72 -2.40
N ASP A 372 2.71 34.31 -2.69
CA ASP A 372 1.49 33.56 -3.00
C ASP A 372 1.48 33.08 -4.45
N LEU A 373 1.04 31.84 -4.69
CA LEU A 373 0.74 31.31 -6.01
C LEU A 373 -0.78 31.43 -6.26
N SER A 374 -1.18 32.27 -7.21
CA SER A 374 -2.59 32.60 -7.45
C SER A 374 -3.04 32.43 -8.89
N GLY A 375 -4.25 31.89 -9.07
CA GLY A 375 -5.00 31.93 -10.32
C GLY A 375 -5.98 33.10 -10.34
N ASN A 376 -6.29 33.61 -11.53
CA ASN A 376 -7.19 34.75 -11.69
C ASN A 376 -8.67 34.33 -11.55
N ASN A 377 -9.35 34.87 -10.54
CA ASN A 377 -10.77 34.61 -10.25
C ASN A 377 -11.74 35.20 -11.31
N VAL A 378 -11.38 36.34 -11.93
CA VAL A 378 -12.20 36.97 -12.98
C VAL A 378 -12.20 36.12 -14.25
N ILE A 379 -11.04 35.56 -14.63
CA ILE A 379 -10.92 34.61 -15.74
C ILE A 379 -11.48 33.24 -15.35
N GLY A 380 -11.21 32.79 -14.12
CA GLY A 380 -11.59 31.47 -13.61
C GLY A 380 -10.51 30.41 -13.79
N THR A 381 -9.25 30.74 -13.53
CA THR A 381 -8.08 29.92 -13.86
C THR A 381 -8.18 28.47 -13.37
N ARG A 382 -8.14 27.52 -14.32
CA ARG A 382 -8.22 26.07 -14.06
C ARG A 382 -6.81 25.46 -13.98
N PRO A 383 -6.31 25.04 -12.80
CA PRO A 383 -5.10 24.23 -12.71
C PRO A 383 -5.37 22.78 -13.12
N THR A 384 -4.46 22.22 -13.90
CA THR A 384 -4.41 20.82 -14.34
C THR A 384 -3.02 20.27 -14.00
N ASN A 385 -2.87 19.78 -12.76
CA ASN A 385 -1.58 19.41 -12.18
C ASN A 385 -1.36 17.88 -12.28
N VAL A 386 -0.64 17.45 -13.32
CA VAL A 386 -0.53 16.05 -13.73
C VAL A 386 0.79 15.43 -13.26
N GLY A 387 0.72 14.81 -12.08
CA GLY A 387 1.74 13.92 -11.55
C GLY A 387 1.78 12.58 -12.27
N MET A 388 3.00 12.06 -12.45
CA MET A 388 3.27 10.77 -13.09
C MET A 388 3.20 9.65 -12.05
N GLN A 389 2.36 8.64 -12.30
CA GLN A 389 2.22 7.48 -11.42
C GLN A 389 3.12 6.32 -11.88
N GLY A 390 3.75 5.65 -10.92
CA GLY A 390 4.44 4.38 -11.09
C GLY A 390 3.60 3.24 -10.51
N THR A 391 3.86 2.02 -10.97
CA THR A 391 3.26 0.80 -10.40
C THR A 391 4.33 0.02 -9.63
N GLN A 392 3.90 -0.69 -8.59
CA GLN A 392 4.69 -1.71 -7.93
C GLN A 392 3.88 -2.99 -7.90
N THR A 393 4.46 -4.06 -8.43
CA THR A 393 3.88 -5.40 -8.37
C THR A 393 4.76 -6.30 -7.51
N VAL A 394 4.13 -7.05 -6.62
CA VAL A 394 4.76 -8.14 -5.88
C VAL A 394 4.20 -9.42 -6.45
N THR A 395 5.05 -10.26 -7.04
CA THR A 395 4.65 -11.58 -7.57
C THR A 395 5.52 -12.66 -6.97
N THR A 396 4.90 -13.78 -6.61
CA THR A 396 5.60 -15.00 -6.21
C THR A 396 5.37 -16.07 -7.26
N THR A 397 6.44 -16.69 -7.77
CA THR A 397 6.39 -17.79 -8.74
C THR A 397 7.22 -18.97 -8.25
N GLY A 398 6.78 -20.20 -8.56
CA GLY A 398 7.44 -21.41 -8.10
C GLY A 398 6.65 -22.68 -8.42
N GLN A 399 6.65 -23.62 -7.49
CA GLN A 399 5.87 -24.85 -7.56
C GLN A 399 5.02 -25.04 -6.30
N ALA A 400 3.85 -25.64 -6.49
CA ALA A 400 3.09 -26.28 -5.43
C ALA A 400 3.28 -27.80 -5.60
N ILE A 401 3.83 -28.44 -4.58
CA ILE A 401 4.27 -29.83 -4.58
C ILE A 401 3.48 -30.57 -3.51
N TYR A 402 2.50 -31.38 -3.91
CA TYR A 402 1.80 -32.26 -2.98
C TYR A 402 2.67 -33.48 -2.68
N THR A 403 3.01 -33.70 -1.41
CA THR A 403 3.70 -34.92 -0.95
C THR A 403 2.79 -35.78 -0.10
N TYR A 404 2.91 -37.09 -0.27
CA TYR A 404 2.10 -38.13 0.36
C TYR A 404 2.88 -39.43 0.44
N VAL A 405 2.38 -40.40 1.22
CA VAL A 405 2.95 -41.76 1.30
C VAL A 405 2.03 -42.72 0.53
N ASP A 406 2.59 -43.55 -0.35
CA ASP A 406 1.85 -44.56 -1.11
C ASP A 406 2.44 -45.95 -0.86
N ASP A 407 1.69 -46.77 -0.11
CA ASP A 407 2.00 -48.09 0.44
C ASP A 407 3.34 -48.26 1.23
N ARG A 408 4.49 -47.79 0.72
CA ARG A 408 5.84 -47.82 1.34
C ARG A 408 6.79 -46.71 0.89
N ASP A 409 6.46 -45.93 -0.13
CA ASP A 409 7.36 -44.91 -0.69
C ASP A 409 6.73 -43.52 -0.57
N ARG A 410 7.56 -42.48 -0.38
CA ARG A 410 7.10 -41.08 -0.41
C ARG A 410 7.08 -40.53 -1.83
N ALA A 411 5.92 -40.02 -2.23
CA ALA A 411 5.66 -39.48 -3.57
C ALA A 411 5.54 -37.94 -3.58
N TYR A 412 5.70 -37.35 -4.77
CA TYR A 412 5.61 -35.91 -5.01
C TYR A 412 4.91 -35.59 -6.33
N ASN A 413 3.81 -34.86 -6.27
CA ASN A 413 3.13 -34.29 -7.42
C ASN A 413 3.42 -32.79 -7.47
N ALA A 414 4.25 -32.34 -8.42
CA ALA A 414 4.60 -30.92 -8.59
C ALA A 414 3.77 -30.27 -9.72
N SER A 415 3.27 -29.05 -9.47
CA SER A 415 2.58 -28.22 -10.46
C SER A 415 3.12 -26.78 -10.41
N PRO A 416 3.22 -26.05 -11.53
CA PRO A 416 3.57 -24.63 -11.52
C PRO A 416 2.60 -23.83 -10.66
N TRP A 417 3.13 -23.00 -9.77
CA TRP A 417 2.36 -22.14 -8.88
C TRP A 417 2.79 -20.69 -9.02
N GLN A 418 1.80 -19.79 -8.97
CA GLN A 418 2.00 -18.37 -8.84
C GLN A 418 1.00 -17.82 -7.83
N GLY A 419 1.50 -17.29 -6.71
CA GLY A 419 0.66 -16.66 -5.68
C GLY A 419 -0.03 -15.40 -6.22
N GLN A 420 -0.87 -14.75 -5.41
CA GLN A 420 -1.49 -13.48 -5.82
C GLN A 420 -0.43 -12.44 -6.19
N THR A 421 -0.58 -11.83 -7.38
CA THR A 421 0.16 -10.62 -7.71
C THR A 421 -0.51 -9.44 -7.02
N GLU A 422 0.13 -8.88 -6.00
CA GLU A 422 -0.31 -7.66 -5.31
C GLU A 422 0.18 -6.45 -6.12
N GLN A 423 -0.71 -5.50 -6.48
CA GLN A 423 -0.31 -4.29 -7.22
C GLN A 423 -0.71 -3.01 -6.47
N THR A 424 0.26 -2.12 -6.21
CA THR A 424 0.03 -0.77 -5.70
C THR A 424 0.52 0.30 -6.67
N ASN A 425 -0.07 1.49 -6.61
CA ASN A 425 0.36 2.64 -7.41
C ASN A 425 0.95 3.72 -6.48
N PHE A 426 1.90 4.51 -6.97
CA PHE A 426 2.54 5.59 -6.21
C PHE A 426 2.99 6.73 -7.14
N GLN A 427 3.31 7.89 -6.57
CA GLN A 427 3.79 9.06 -7.32
C GLN A 427 5.29 8.97 -7.60
N LEU A 428 5.71 9.29 -8.82
CA LEU A 428 7.12 9.26 -9.23
C LEU A 428 7.85 10.57 -8.88
N ASP A 429 9.12 10.44 -8.48
CA ASP A 429 10.05 11.57 -8.34
C ASP A 429 10.45 12.04 -9.75
N VAL A 430 9.96 13.21 -10.16
CA VAL A 430 10.21 13.82 -11.48
C VAL A 430 11.40 14.78 -11.46
N SER A 431 12.18 14.82 -10.38
CA SER A 431 13.34 15.70 -10.30
C SER A 431 14.41 15.37 -11.36
N ALA A 432 15.17 16.39 -11.79
CA ALA A 432 16.12 16.26 -12.90
C ALA A 432 17.18 15.18 -12.64
N THR A 433 17.35 14.26 -13.59
CA THR A 433 18.24 13.10 -13.52
C THR A 433 19.68 13.41 -13.96
N SER A 434 20.66 12.88 -13.24
CA SER A 434 22.11 13.08 -13.50
C SER A 434 22.71 12.22 -14.63
N GLY A 435 21.87 11.64 -15.51
CA GLY A 435 22.29 10.71 -16.57
C GLY A 435 22.80 9.34 -16.10
N THR A 436 22.95 9.14 -14.79
CA THR A 436 23.50 7.95 -14.14
C THR A 436 22.46 6.84 -13.92
N GLY A 437 21.81 6.40 -15.00
CA GLY A 437 20.92 5.23 -14.99
C GLY A 437 19.57 5.42 -14.28
N PRO A 438 18.86 4.32 -13.94
CA PRO A 438 17.58 4.38 -13.23
C PRO A 438 17.70 5.08 -11.88
N ASN A 439 16.87 6.10 -11.66
CA ASN A 439 16.76 6.82 -10.38
C ASN A 439 15.95 5.99 -9.38
N SER A 440 16.58 4.93 -8.86
CA SER A 440 15.97 3.95 -7.95
C SER A 440 15.99 4.37 -6.47
N GLN A 441 16.48 5.56 -6.14
CA GLN A 441 16.51 6.13 -4.80
C GLN A 441 15.74 7.45 -4.77
N HIS A 442 15.04 7.72 -3.67
CA HIS A 442 14.44 9.04 -3.43
C HIS A 442 15.55 10.09 -3.34
N THR A 443 15.41 11.21 -4.06
CA THR A 443 16.44 12.26 -4.08
C THR A 443 16.58 13.03 -2.75
N VAL A 444 15.64 12.82 -1.83
CA VAL A 444 15.64 13.34 -0.46
C VAL A 444 15.91 12.19 0.53
N LYS A 445 17.04 12.25 1.25
CA LYS A 445 17.33 11.36 2.39
C LYS A 445 16.73 11.95 3.66
N SER A 446 16.02 11.14 4.43
CA SER A 446 15.41 11.51 5.72
C SER A 446 16.04 10.73 6.88
N VAL A 447 16.37 11.41 7.98
CA VAL A 447 16.95 10.83 9.21
C VAL A 447 16.17 11.34 10.42
N ALA A 448 15.65 10.46 11.26
CA ALA A 448 14.94 10.85 12.48
C ALA A 448 15.88 11.51 13.50
N VAL A 449 15.46 12.63 14.11
CA VAL A 449 16.20 13.27 15.20
C VAL A 449 16.08 12.39 16.45
N THR A 450 17.22 11.97 16.99
CA THR A 450 17.26 11.13 18.20
C THR A 450 16.95 11.98 19.44
N ALA A 451 15.72 11.90 19.93
CA ALA A 451 15.39 12.39 21.26
C ALA A 451 16.22 11.62 22.30
N THR A 452 17.08 12.31 23.05
CA THR A 452 18.02 11.68 23.98
C THR A 452 17.33 11.15 25.24
N ALA A 453 16.71 9.98 25.13
CA ALA A 453 16.37 9.16 26.28
C ALA A 453 17.66 8.72 27.02
N GLY A 454 17.58 8.55 28.34
CA GLY A 454 18.70 8.04 29.14
C GLY A 454 19.09 6.62 28.71
N GLN A 455 20.38 6.28 28.82
CA GLN A 455 20.94 5.05 28.27
C GLN A 455 20.24 3.78 28.78
N GLY A 456 19.51 3.10 27.89
CA GLY A 456 19.08 1.70 28.02
C GLY A 456 19.60 0.93 26.82
N ASN A 457 20.24 -0.22 27.03
CA ASN A 457 20.95 -0.94 25.98
C ASN A 457 19.99 -1.78 25.10
N GLY A 458 19.77 -1.36 23.85
CA GLY A 458 18.94 -2.07 22.87
C GLY A 458 19.23 -1.57 21.45
N SER A 459 19.38 -2.50 20.49
CA SER A 459 19.89 -2.18 19.14
C SER A 459 18.85 -1.47 18.26
N THR A 460 19.26 -0.38 17.61
CA THR A 460 18.44 0.38 16.65
C THR A 460 18.60 -0.16 15.23
N THR A 461 17.51 -0.57 14.59
CA THR A 461 17.44 -0.77 13.13
C THR A 461 16.50 0.29 12.54
N ALA A 462 16.93 1.00 11.50
CA ALA A 462 16.20 2.15 10.98
C ALA A 462 14.92 1.74 10.23
N VAL A 463 13.84 2.50 10.41
CA VAL A 463 12.60 2.36 9.64
C VAL A 463 12.79 2.99 8.26
N ALA A 464 13.00 2.14 7.25
CA ALA A 464 12.91 2.55 5.85
C ALA A 464 11.44 2.49 5.39
N ASP A 465 10.99 3.51 4.67
CA ASP A 465 9.62 3.63 4.20
C ASP A 465 9.28 2.59 3.11
N HIS A 466 8.51 1.57 3.48
CA HIS A 466 7.89 0.66 2.52
C HIS A 466 6.64 -0.03 3.09
N MET A 467 5.47 0.60 2.95
CA MET A 467 4.17 -0.01 3.31
C MET A 467 3.77 -1.13 2.33
N THR A 468 4.44 -2.28 2.44
CA THR A 468 3.97 -3.54 1.82
C THR A 468 2.83 -4.13 2.65
N ILE A 469 1.60 -3.91 2.21
CA ILE A 469 0.51 -4.82 2.58
C ILE A 469 0.81 -6.14 1.87
N ALA A 470 1.17 -7.16 2.66
CA ALA A 470 1.41 -8.52 2.20
C ALA A 470 0.39 -9.45 2.86
N GLY A 471 -0.47 -10.11 2.08
CA GLY A 471 -1.53 -10.96 2.61
C GLY A 471 -1.02 -12.31 3.15
N GLY A 472 -0.92 -12.44 4.48
CA GLY A 472 -0.61 -13.72 5.13
C GLY A 472 -0.82 -13.70 6.65
N THR A 473 -1.50 -14.70 7.21
CA THR A 473 -1.85 -14.76 8.64
C THR A 473 -0.71 -15.29 9.51
N ALA A 474 0.34 -14.49 9.66
CA ALA A 474 1.27 -14.62 10.79
C ALA A 474 0.67 -13.94 12.04
N SER A 475 0.71 -14.61 13.19
CA SER A 475 0.35 -13.99 14.47
C SER A 475 1.39 -12.91 14.82
N VAL A 476 0.98 -11.63 14.82
CA VAL A 476 1.89 -10.51 15.07
C VAL A 476 2.41 -10.56 16.51
N ALA A 477 3.62 -11.09 16.68
CA ALA A 477 4.41 -10.93 17.89
C ALA A 477 4.89 -9.47 17.97
N VAL A 478 4.04 -8.59 18.52
CA VAL A 478 4.33 -7.16 18.68
C VAL A 478 5.57 -7.00 19.57
N PRO A 479 6.65 -6.33 19.11
CA PRO A 479 7.78 -6.00 19.97
C PRO A 479 7.33 -5.03 21.07
N THR A 480 7.32 -5.48 22.32
CA THR A 480 6.82 -4.69 23.46
C THR A 480 7.77 -3.55 23.83
N GLY A 481 7.52 -2.34 23.32
CA GLY A 481 8.29 -1.15 23.70
C GLY A 481 7.88 0.16 23.02
N GLY A 482 6.73 0.74 23.41
CA GLY A 482 6.34 2.09 22.97
C GLY A 482 4.90 2.47 23.36
N THR A 483 4.72 3.52 24.17
CA THR A 483 3.40 4.13 24.44
C THR A 483 3.01 5.04 23.26
N VAL A 484 1.76 5.10 22.79
CA VAL A 484 0.49 4.89 23.50
C VAL A 484 -0.39 3.82 22.85
N HIS A 485 -0.99 2.93 23.65
CA HIS A 485 -2.30 2.33 23.38
C HIS A 485 -3.01 2.02 24.71
N ALA A 486 -4.23 2.53 24.89
CA ALA A 486 -4.98 2.40 26.14
C ALA A 486 -6.16 1.41 25.99
N VAL A 487 -5.89 0.11 26.09
CA VAL A 487 -6.93 -0.93 26.22
C VAL A 487 -6.60 -1.92 27.34
N THR A 488 -6.70 -1.47 28.59
CA THR A 488 -6.84 -2.35 29.76
C THR A 488 -8.33 -2.61 30.03
N SER A 489 -8.95 -3.46 29.20
CA SER A 489 -10.29 -4.01 29.44
C SER A 489 -10.22 -5.51 29.73
N THR A 490 -9.80 -5.87 30.94
CA THR A 490 -9.88 -7.25 31.45
C THR A 490 -11.21 -7.49 32.14
N VAL A 491 -11.98 -8.47 31.67
CA VAL A 491 -13.13 -9.01 32.41
C VAL A 491 -13.03 -10.53 32.50
N ALA A 492 -12.66 -10.99 33.69
CA ALA A 492 -12.88 -12.32 34.25
C ALA A 492 -12.39 -13.57 33.45
N ALA A 493 -11.15 -13.98 33.73
CA ALA A 493 -10.97 -15.33 34.24
C ALA A 493 -11.41 -15.39 35.73
N PRO A 494 -11.94 -16.50 36.25
CA PRO A 494 -12.56 -16.52 37.57
C PRO A 494 -11.57 -16.59 38.76
N ALA A 495 -11.89 -15.85 39.83
CA ALA A 495 -11.46 -16.01 41.23
C ALA A 495 -9.94 -15.99 41.55
N GLY A 496 -9.40 -14.82 41.95
CA GLY A 496 -8.05 -14.74 42.55
C GLY A 496 -7.44 -13.35 42.84
N SER A 497 -7.99 -12.60 43.81
CA SER A 497 -7.27 -11.58 44.63
C SER A 497 -6.51 -10.37 44.01
N THR A 498 -7.23 -9.24 43.87
CA THR A 498 -6.95 -7.91 44.50
C THR A 498 -5.62 -7.13 44.30
N VAL A 499 -5.72 -5.96 43.62
CA VAL A 499 -4.99 -4.65 43.77
C VAL A 499 -3.44 -4.59 43.71
N SER A 500 -2.78 -3.46 43.42
CA SER A 500 -3.23 -2.05 43.28
C SER A 500 -2.49 -1.27 42.18
N ALA A 501 -3.02 -0.11 41.78
CA ALA A 501 -2.41 0.79 40.80
C ALA A 501 -1.64 1.95 41.45
N GLY A 502 -0.63 2.48 40.76
CA GLY A 502 0.09 3.71 41.12
C GLY A 502 0.53 4.46 39.87
N THR A 503 0.09 5.71 39.71
CA THR A 503 0.23 6.49 38.47
C THR A 503 1.35 7.53 38.60
N ALA A 504 2.24 7.59 37.61
CA ALA A 504 3.12 8.73 37.38
C ALA A 504 3.24 8.97 35.86
N ALA A 505 2.63 10.04 35.36
CA ALA A 505 2.69 10.39 33.95
C ALA A 505 3.85 11.37 33.70
N VAL A 506 4.73 11.03 32.76
CA VAL A 506 5.73 11.96 32.20
C VAL A 506 5.25 12.33 30.80
N THR A 507 4.91 13.61 30.60
CA THR A 507 4.49 14.12 29.29
C THR A 507 5.70 14.34 28.41
N VAL A 508 5.73 13.70 27.24
CA VAL A 508 6.72 13.98 26.18
C VAL A 508 5.96 14.59 25.00
N PRO A 509 6.40 15.72 24.41
CA PRO A 509 5.77 16.27 23.22
C PRO A 509 5.96 15.37 22.01
N ASN A 510 4.90 15.10 21.25
CA ASN A 510 5.02 14.52 19.92
C ASN A 510 5.59 15.57 18.96
N SER A 511 6.86 15.45 18.63
CA SER A 511 7.49 16.15 17.50
C SER A 511 8.45 15.20 16.80
N ASN A 512 7.98 14.55 15.74
CA ASN A 512 8.79 13.68 14.87
C ASN A 512 9.70 14.52 13.98
N ALA A 513 10.62 15.27 14.60
CA ALA A 513 11.60 16.05 13.89
C ALA A 513 12.49 15.11 13.04
N VAL A 514 12.53 15.37 11.74
CA VAL A 514 13.32 14.61 10.77
C VAL A 514 14.27 15.57 10.09
N ILE A 515 15.55 15.21 9.99
CA ILE A 515 16.49 15.95 9.14
C ILE A 515 16.41 15.40 7.72
N ARG A 516 16.13 16.29 6.77
CA ARG A 516 16.18 16.02 5.33
C ARG A 516 17.48 16.58 4.74
N THR A 517 18.13 15.82 3.88
CA THR A 517 19.16 16.32 2.96
C THR A 517 18.87 15.83 1.55
N VAL A 518 19.34 16.57 0.54
CA VAL A 518 19.09 16.29 -0.86
C VAL A 518 20.42 15.99 -1.54
N THR A 519 20.48 14.88 -2.29
CA THR A 519 21.62 14.64 -3.18
C THR A 519 21.58 15.70 -4.29
N PRO A 520 22.55 16.63 -4.39
CA PRO A 520 22.47 17.71 -5.36
C PRO A 520 22.51 17.17 -6.80
N ASN A 521 21.78 17.81 -7.71
CA ASN A 521 21.92 17.46 -9.13
C ASN A 521 23.28 17.96 -9.63
N LEU A 522 24.13 17.03 -10.08
CA LEU A 522 25.49 17.32 -10.56
C LEU A 522 25.57 17.44 -12.10
N THR A 523 24.44 17.39 -12.81
CA THR A 523 24.39 17.77 -14.23
C THR A 523 24.79 19.24 -14.38
N LEU A 524 25.88 19.50 -15.09
CA LEU A 524 26.35 20.86 -15.37
C LEU A 524 25.35 21.63 -16.27
N PRO A 525 25.21 22.95 -16.08
CA PRO A 525 24.23 23.74 -16.81
C PRO A 525 24.56 23.82 -18.30
N ASN A 526 23.53 23.72 -19.14
CA ASN A 526 23.66 23.73 -20.60
C ASN A 526 22.92 24.91 -21.26
N ASN A 527 23.12 26.13 -20.74
CA ASN A 527 22.61 27.35 -21.35
C ASN A 527 23.64 28.49 -21.32
N ALA A 528 23.45 29.47 -22.22
CA ALA A 528 24.43 30.48 -22.58
C ALA A 528 24.72 31.53 -21.49
N LEU A 529 24.04 31.47 -20.34
CA LEU A 529 24.38 32.29 -19.16
C LEU A 529 25.62 31.75 -18.43
N TYR A 530 25.90 30.44 -18.52
CA TYR A 530 26.95 29.77 -17.75
C TYR A 530 28.12 29.31 -18.62
N GLN A 531 29.31 29.27 -18.04
CA GLN A 531 30.55 28.83 -18.67
C GLN A 531 31.25 27.79 -17.78
N ILE A 532 31.67 26.67 -18.37
CA ILE A 532 32.37 25.59 -17.66
C ILE A 532 33.88 25.88 -17.72
N VAL A 533 34.44 26.36 -16.61
CA VAL A 533 35.82 26.83 -16.49
C VAL A 533 36.77 25.66 -16.28
N ARG A 534 37.35 25.19 -17.40
CA ARG A 534 38.29 24.05 -17.44
C ARG A 534 39.69 24.33 -16.85
N ASP A 535 40.01 25.60 -16.54
CA ASP A 535 41.31 25.98 -15.96
C ASP A 535 41.53 25.29 -14.58
N PRO A 536 42.65 24.57 -14.38
CA PRO A 536 43.06 24.06 -13.06
C PRO A 536 43.32 25.17 -12.02
N GLY A 537 43.68 26.38 -12.45
CA GLY A 537 43.90 27.54 -11.59
C GLY A 537 42.61 28.22 -11.09
N SER A 538 41.47 27.93 -11.71
CA SER A 538 40.18 28.51 -11.30
C SER A 538 39.67 27.92 -9.99
N ARG A 539 39.17 28.79 -9.11
CA ARG A 539 38.48 28.41 -7.85
C ARG A 539 37.08 27.83 -8.06
N VAL A 540 36.50 27.96 -9.25
CA VAL A 540 35.12 27.55 -9.57
C VAL A 540 35.05 26.77 -10.87
N LEU A 541 34.18 25.76 -10.95
CA LEU A 541 33.96 24.97 -12.16
C LEU A 541 32.92 25.60 -13.09
N VAL A 542 31.88 26.23 -12.54
CA VAL A 542 30.89 27.01 -13.29
C VAL A 542 31.02 28.49 -12.96
N GLU A 543 31.18 29.32 -13.98
CA GLU A 543 31.14 30.78 -13.88
C GLU A 543 29.96 31.33 -14.69
N THR A 544 29.19 32.24 -14.10
CA THR A 544 28.08 32.94 -14.72
C THR A 544 28.65 34.13 -15.51
N ASP A 545 28.22 34.37 -16.76
CA ASP A 545 28.78 35.42 -17.64
C ASP A 545 28.94 36.75 -16.89
N PRO A 546 30.18 37.25 -16.67
CA PRO A 546 30.40 38.43 -15.85
C PRO A 546 29.67 39.68 -16.34
N ARG A 547 29.27 39.75 -17.62
CA ARG A 547 28.41 40.82 -18.15
C ARG A 547 27.03 40.83 -17.52
N PHE A 548 26.50 39.65 -17.17
CA PHE A 548 25.25 39.55 -16.45
C PHE A 548 25.43 39.86 -14.96
N THR A 549 26.40 39.24 -14.28
CA THR A 549 26.47 39.25 -12.80
C THR A 549 27.16 40.45 -12.17
N SER A 550 28.08 41.15 -12.85
CA SER A 550 28.97 42.16 -12.24
C SER A 550 28.29 43.45 -11.73
N PHE A 551 26.98 43.61 -11.88
CA PHE A 551 26.22 44.76 -11.35
C PHE A 551 26.13 44.77 -9.82
N ARG A 552 26.32 43.62 -9.16
CA ARG A 552 26.44 43.51 -7.70
C ARG A 552 27.43 42.42 -7.30
N GLN A 553 27.88 42.46 -6.05
CA GLN A 553 28.54 41.30 -5.44
C GLN A 553 27.48 40.27 -5.02
N TRP A 554 27.82 39.00 -5.14
CA TRP A 554 26.97 37.86 -4.79
C TRP A 554 27.65 37.04 -3.69
N THR A 555 26.94 36.71 -2.62
CA THR A 555 27.49 35.85 -1.57
C THR A 555 27.73 34.44 -2.11
N SER A 556 28.91 33.90 -1.81
CA SER A 556 29.34 32.55 -2.16
C SER A 556 29.88 31.82 -0.93
N SER A 557 30.12 30.53 -1.05
CA SER A 557 30.68 29.69 0.00
C SER A 557 32.09 30.12 0.48
N ASP A 558 32.78 31.05 -0.20
CA ASP A 558 34.02 31.71 0.27
C ASP A 558 33.88 32.27 1.70
N VAL A 559 32.68 32.78 2.07
CA VAL A 559 32.41 33.31 3.42
C VAL A 559 32.60 32.20 4.47
N MET A 560 32.07 31.01 4.23
CA MET A 560 32.24 29.85 5.10
C MET A 560 33.68 29.31 5.03
N LEU A 561 34.21 29.08 3.83
CA LEU A 561 35.57 28.55 3.62
C LEU A 561 36.66 29.45 4.24
N SER A 562 36.40 30.77 4.32
CA SER A 562 37.29 31.73 4.98
C SER A 562 37.52 31.46 6.48
N GLN A 563 36.65 30.68 7.13
CA GLN A 563 36.77 30.27 8.53
C GLN A 563 37.59 28.96 8.69
N PHE A 564 37.69 28.16 7.63
CA PHE A 564 38.34 26.85 7.61
C PHE A 564 39.66 26.85 6.82
N ARG A 565 40.36 27.99 6.69
CA ARG A 565 41.58 28.16 5.85
C ARG A 565 42.76 27.23 6.15
N HIS A 566 42.75 26.56 7.31
CA HIS A 566 43.78 25.58 7.71
C HIS A 566 43.42 24.14 7.32
N ASP A 567 42.18 23.92 6.86
CA ASP A 567 41.70 22.64 6.33
C ASP A 567 42.12 22.50 4.85
N PRO A 568 42.83 21.42 4.47
CA PRO A 568 43.16 21.16 3.06
C PRO A 568 41.92 21.12 2.16
N GLY A 569 40.80 20.61 2.66
CA GLY A 569 39.52 20.55 1.95
C GLY A 569 38.98 21.92 1.56
N ALA A 570 39.26 22.97 2.35
CA ALA A 570 38.86 24.35 2.03
C ALA A 570 39.64 24.99 0.87
N THR A 571 40.65 24.30 0.33
CA THR A 571 41.41 24.75 -0.87
C THR A 571 40.91 24.12 -2.18
N LEU A 572 39.96 23.18 -2.10
CA LEU A 572 39.41 22.49 -3.27
C LEU A 572 38.57 23.43 -4.16
N LYS A 573 38.59 23.17 -5.47
CA LYS A 573 37.76 23.87 -6.46
C LYS A 573 36.27 23.69 -6.14
N ARG A 574 35.47 24.74 -6.29
CA ARG A 574 34.02 24.71 -6.04
C ARG A 574 33.21 24.41 -7.29
N ILE A 575 31.97 23.99 -7.10
CA ILE A 575 31.03 23.76 -8.21
C ILE A 575 30.76 25.03 -9.02
N GLY A 576 30.65 26.21 -8.40
CA GLY A 576 30.44 27.46 -9.13
C GLY A 576 30.66 28.74 -8.32
N ASP A 577 30.31 29.87 -8.93
CA ASP A 577 30.28 31.19 -8.27
C ASP A 577 29.06 31.38 -7.34
N GLY A 578 28.98 32.53 -6.65
CA GLY A 578 27.90 32.80 -5.71
C GLY A 578 26.49 32.91 -6.33
N PHE A 579 26.38 33.26 -7.61
CA PHE A 579 25.08 33.24 -8.31
C PHE A 579 24.64 31.79 -8.55
N TYR A 580 25.53 30.98 -9.11
CA TYR A 580 25.28 29.57 -9.38
C TYR A 580 25.04 28.75 -8.09
N GLU A 581 25.84 28.98 -7.04
CA GLU A 581 25.66 28.33 -5.73
C GLU A 581 24.27 28.64 -5.15
N GLN A 582 23.78 29.88 -5.23
CA GLN A 582 22.44 30.25 -4.76
C GLN A 582 21.32 29.56 -5.55
N GLN A 583 21.44 29.45 -6.88
CA GLN A 583 20.46 28.70 -7.70
C GLN A 583 20.46 27.20 -7.38
N LEU A 584 21.63 26.62 -7.05
CA LEU A 584 21.76 25.22 -6.64
C LEU A 584 21.20 24.95 -5.23
N ILE A 585 21.31 25.92 -4.31
CA ILE A 585 20.67 25.88 -2.99
C ILE A 585 19.15 25.97 -3.10
N GLN A 586 18.64 26.93 -3.89
CA GLN A 586 17.22 27.05 -4.22
C GLN A 586 16.61 25.72 -4.72
N GLN A 587 17.28 25.02 -5.64
CA GLN A 587 16.81 23.72 -6.14
C GLN A 587 16.79 22.63 -5.06
N GLN A 588 17.77 22.61 -4.15
CA GLN A 588 17.77 21.67 -3.03
C GLN A 588 16.66 21.96 -2.02
N ILE A 589 16.41 23.23 -1.71
CA ILE A 589 15.33 23.65 -0.79
C ILE A 589 13.95 23.29 -1.36
N ILE A 590 13.73 23.54 -2.65
CA ILE A 590 12.51 23.14 -3.36
C ILE A 590 12.34 21.61 -3.28
N ARG A 591 13.37 20.81 -3.59
CA ARG A 591 13.30 19.35 -3.48
C ARG A 591 13.02 18.87 -2.04
N ALA A 592 13.63 19.50 -1.03
CA ALA A 592 13.52 19.11 0.37
C ALA A 592 12.17 19.49 1.04
N THR A 593 11.56 20.60 0.64
CA THR A 593 10.42 21.24 1.34
C THR A 593 9.20 21.53 0.46
N GLY A 594 9.33 21.42 -0.86
CA GLY A 594 8.35 21.90 -1.84
C GLY A 594 8.20 23.43 -1.88
N GLN A 595 9.02 24.20 -1.16
CA GLN A 595 8.92 25.65 -1.04
C GLN A 595 10.12 26.36 -1.65
N ARG A 596 9.94 27.63 -2.04
CA ARG A 596 11.00 28.48 -2.62
C ARG A 596 12.12 28.85 -1.64
N PHE A 597 11.79 28.85 -0.33
CA PHE A 597 12.59 29.30 0.81
C PHE A 597 12.21 28.53 2.10
N ILE A 598 13.10 28.47 3.08
CA ILE A 598 12.96 27.81 4.39
C ILE A 598 12.39 28.80 5.42
N GLY A 599 11.11 28.69 5.75
CA GLY A 599 10.43 29.73 6.55
C GLY A 599 10.30 31.05 5.79
N ASP A 600 10.23 32.17 6.52
CA ASP A 600 9.79 33.47 6.00
C ASP A 600 10.89 34.34 5.35
N TYR A 601 11.93 33.73 4.77
CA TYR A 601 12.85 34.46 3.88
C TYR A 601 12.14 34.90 2.58
N THR A 602 12.67 35.94 1.95
CA THR A 602 12.14 36.56 0.73
C THR A 602 13.14 36.65 -0.42
N ASN A 603 14.41 36.26 -0.22
CA ASN A 603 15.46 36.29 -1.23
C ASN A 603 16.55 35.23 -0.96
N ASN A 604 17.21 34.74 -2.03
CA ASN A 604 18.24 33.70 -1.97
C ASN A 604 19.47 34.12 -1.15
N GLU A 605 19.86 35.38 -1.26
CA GLU A 605 21.15 35.92 -0.82
C GLU A 605 21.22 36.01 0.71
N ASP A 606 20.13 36.38 1.39
CA ASP A 606 20.09 36.44 2.86
C ASP A 606 19.83 35.07 3.50
N GLU A 607 19.00 34.22 2.89
CA GLU A 607 18.85 32.83 3.30
C GLU A 607 20.19 32.09 3.26
N TYR A 608 20.93 32.23 2.15
CA TYR A 608 22.21 31.55 1.97
C TYR A 608 23.27 32.02 2.98
N LYS A 609 23.32 33.31 3.32
CA LYS A 609 24.19 33.84 4.41
C LYS A 609 23.90 33.16 5.73
N VAL A 610 22.63 33.06 6.13
CA VAL A 610 22.25 32.45 7.41
C VAL A 610 22.62 30.97 7.42
N LEU A 611 22.27 30.22 6.36
CA LEU A 611 22.59 28.80 6.24
C LEU A 611 24.09 28.50 6.24
N LEU A 612 24.92 29.35 5.60
CA LEU A 612 26.38 29.25 5.65
C LEU A 612 26.92 29.55 7.06
N SER A 613 26.37 30.57 7.75
CA SER A 613 26.79 30.91 9.11
C SER A 613 26.45 29.82 10.14
N ALA A 614 25.27 29.20 10.00
CA ALA A 614 24.87 28.04 10.78
C ALA A 614 25.71 26.80 10.42
N GLY A 615 26.10 26.65 9.16
CA GLY A 615 27.05 25.65 8.68
C GLY A 615 28.45 25.77 9.33
N VAL A 616 28.98 26.98 9.47
CA VAL A 616 30.23 27.23 10.22
C VAL A 616 30.08 26.78 11.67
N ALA A 617 29.00 27.17 12.34
CA ALA A 617 28.74 26.82 13.74
C ALA A 617 28.60 25.30 13.95
N ALA A 618 27.86 24.61 13.08
CA ALA A 618 27.70 23.15 13.12
C ALA A 618 29.02 22.43 12.82
N GLY A 619 29.79 22.89 11.83
CA GLY A 619 31.11 22.34 11.51
C GLY A 619 32.10 22.45 12.66
N GLN A 620 32.12 23.58 13.35
CA GLN A 620 32.93 23.78 14.56
C GLN A 620 32.44 22.93 15.74
N ALA A 621 31.12 22.80 15.94
CA ALA A 621 30.54 22.01 17.02
C ALA A 621 30.71 20.49 16.86
N PHE A 622 30.75 19.98 15.62
CA PHE A 622 30.94 18.55 15.32
C PHE A 622 32.37 18.18 14.90
N GLY A 623 33.27 19.16 14.73
CA GLY A 623 34.65 18.92 14.28
C GLY A 623 34.75 18.41 12.84
N LEU A 624 33.91 18.93 11.94
CA LEU A 624 33.84 18.48 10.54
C LEU A 624 35.00 19.04 9.71
N ASN A 625 35.63 18.17 8.90
CA ASN A 625 36.53 18.60 7.84
C ASN A 625 35.74 18.93 6.56
N VAL A 626 36.07 20.05 5.93
CA VAL A 626 35.46 20.54 4.69
C VAL A 626 35.57 19.49 3.58
N GLY A 627 34.46 19.25 2.88
CA GLY A 627 34.34 18.20 1.89
C GLY A 627 33.78 16.87 2.43
N THR A 628 33.68 16.69 3.75
CA THR A 628 33.06 15.50 4.36
C THR A 628 31.56 15.71 4.54
N ALA A 629 30.72 14.78 4.10
CA ALA A 629 29.28 14.80 4.40
C ALA A 629 29.01 14.44 5.88
N LEU A 630 27.91 14.95 6.44
CA LEU A 630 27.47 14.57 7.79
C LEU A 630 27.03 13.10 7.82
N THR A 631 27.37 12.40 8.91
CA THR A 631 26.82 11.06 9.20
C THR A 631 25.39 11.16 9.73
N ASP A 632 24.67 10.02 9.81
CA ASP A 632 23.28 10.02 10.27
C ASP A 632 23.17 10.36 11.77
N GLU A 633 24.17 10.03 12.58
CA GLU A 633 24.27 10.44 13.98
C GLU A 633 24.57 11.94 14.15
N GLN A 634 25.23 12.56 13.17
CA GLN A 634 25.48 14.00 13.13
C GLN A 634 24.24 14.75 12.63
N MET A 635 23.58 14.25 11.58
CA MET A 635 22.28 14.75 11.13
C MET A 635 21.26 14.69 12.27
N ALA A 636 21.10 13.56 12.94
CA ALA A 636 20.18 13.40 14.07
C ALA A 636 20.46 14.32 15.27
N ARG A 637 21.59 15.05 15.29
CA ARG A 637 21.98 16.04 16.32
C ARG A 637 21.91 17.49 15.84
N LEU A 638 21.57 17.76 14.57
CA LEU A 638 21.48 19.13 14.06
C LEU A 638 20.41 19.92 14.81
N THR A 639 20.79 21.08 15.34
CA THR A 639 19.93 21.99 16.09
C THR A 639 19.19 22.99 15.20
N THR A 640 19.73 23.29 14.02
CA THR A 640 19.25 24.28 13.03
C THR A 640 19.37 23.76 11.60
N ASP A 641 18.67 24.41 10.66
CA ASP A 641 18.90 24.28 9.22
C ASP A 641 20.31 24.80 8.84
N ILE A 642 21.05 24.09 7.99
CA ILE A 642 22.42 24.48 7.56
C ILE A 642 22.69 24.23 6.06
N VAL A 643 23.72 24.90 5.54
CA VAL A 643 24.47 24.44 4.35
C VAL A 643 25.87 24.03 4.75
N TRP A 644 26.36 22.93 4.20
CA TRP A 644 27.71 22.42 4.42
C TRP A 644 28.39 22.07 3.08
N MET A 645 29.70 22.29 2.96
CA MET A 645 30.44 22.04 1.71
C MET A 645 30.90 20.58 1.67
N VAL A 646 30.32 19.80 0.75
CA VAL A 646 30.61 18.36 0.56
C VAL A 646 31.39 18.16 -0.74
N LYS A 647 32.39 17.28 -0.73
CA LYS A 647 33.20 16.96 -1.91
C LYS A 647 32.43 15.97 -2.78
N GLN A 648 32.23 16.31 -4.04
CA GLN A 648 31.48 15.52 -5.02
C GLN A 648 32.28 15.38 -6.32
N THR A 649 32.06 14.26 -7.02
CA THR A 649 32.70 13.99 -8.31
C THR A 649 31.75 14.34 -9.45
N VAL A 650 32.07 15.39 -10.20
CA VAL A 650 31.30 15.83 -11.38
C VAL A 650 31.90 15.21 -12.63
N THR A 651 31.05 14.74 -13.55
CA THR A 651 31.48 14.25 -14.87
C THR A 651 31.27 15.35 -15.91
N LEU A 652 32.32 15.68 -16.66
CA LEU A 652 32.34 16.66 -17.73
C LEU A 652 31.80 16.06 -19.05
N ALA A 653 31.43 16.92 -20.00
CA ALA A 653 30.84 16.51 -21.28
C ALA A 653 31.75 15.65 -22.20
N ASP A 654 33.04 15.54 -21.87
CA ASP A 654 34.02 14.66 -22.52
C ASP A 654 34.27 13.35 -21.73
N GLY A 655 33.51 13.09 -20.68
CA GLY A 655 33.64 11.92 -19.81
C GLY A 655 34.74 12.01 -18.76
N SER A 656 35.54 13.08 -18.73
CA SER A 656 36.50 13.29 -17.64
C SER A 656 35.80 13.66 -16.33
N GLN A 657 36.42 13.36 -15.19
CA GLN A 657 35.86 13.60 -13.86
C GLN A 657 36.67 14.64 -13.09
N GLN A 658 35.98 15.49 -12.34
CA GLN A 658 36.59 16.51 -11.48
C GLN A 658 35.94 16.49 -10.09
N GLU A 659 36.76 16.39 -9.05
CA GLU A 659 36.31 16.60 -7.68
C GLU A 659 36.09 18.11 -7.42
N VAL A 660 34.94 18.46 -6.86
CA VAL A 660 34.61 19.83 -6.45
C VAL A 660 33.86 19.86 -5.12
N LEU A 661 33.94 20.99 -4.41
CA LEU A 661 33.06 21.30 -3.30
C LEU A 661 31.68 21.74 -3.81
N VAL A 662 30.63 21.10 -3.31
CA VAL A 662 29.23 21.41 -3.57
C VAL A 662 28.57 21.88 -2.27
N PRO A 663 27.87 23.02 -2.25
CA PRO A 663 27.09 23.43 -1.09
C PRO A 663 25.85 22.54 -0.97
N GLN A 664 25.81 21.69 0.06
CA GLN A 664 24.74 20.73 0.32
C GLN A 664 23.86 21.18 1.50
N VAL A 665 22.55 21.08 1.32
CA VAL A 665 21.53 21.50 2.29
C VAL A 665 21.22 20.38 3.29
N TYR A 666 21.09 20.73 4.58
CA TYR A 666 20.56 19.87 5.63
C TYR A 666 19.50 20.64 6.43
N LEU A 667 18.23 20.23 6.36
CA LEU A 667 17.08 20.91 6.98
C LEU A 667 16.44 20.06 8.05
N ARG A 668 15.90 20.67 9.11
CA ARG A 668 14.85 20.05 9.92
C ARG A 668 13.51 20.25 9.24
N ALA A 669 12.95 19.15 8.74
CA ALA A 669 11.59 19.12 8.21
C ALA A 669 10.58 19.53 9.29
N ARG A 670 9.64 20.38 8.88
CA ARG A 670 8.48 20.83 9.65
C ARG A 670 7.27 20.03 9.20
N ASP A 671 6.22 19.98 10.02
CA ASP A 671 5.02 19.18 9.73
C ASP A 671 4.31 19.64 8.43
N THR A 672 4.50 20.90 8.02
CA THR A 672 4.00 21.47 6.76
C THR A 672 4.90 21.21 5.53
N ASP A 673 6.10 20.67 5.71
CA ASP A 673 7.07 20.53 4.62
C ASP A 673 6.82 19.23 3.84
N ILE A 674 6.18 19.35 2.68
CA ILE A 674 6.12 18.28 1.67
C ILE A 674 7.51 18.03 1.05
N THR A 675 7.69 16.98 0.24
CA THR A 675 8.87 16.83 -0.64
C THR A 675 8.57 17.33 -2.05
N GLY A 676 9.46 18.15 -2.60
CA GLY A 676 9.36 18.70 -3.96
C GLY A 676 10.04 17.84 -5.03
N GLY A 677 10.06 16.51 -4.86
CA GLY A 677 10.50 15.58 -5.91
C GLY A 677 9.42 15.35 -6.97
N GLY A 678 8.13 15.46 -6.60
CA GLY A 678 7.01 15.24 -7.50
C GLY A 678 6.68 16.42 -8.42
N THR A 679 5.61 16.26 -9.20
CA THR A 679 4.99 17.37 -9.97
C THR A 679 4.32 18.33 -9.00
N LEU A 680 4.63 19.62 -9.07
CA LEU A 680 4.43 20.55 -7.96
C LEU A 680 3.78 21.88 -8.39
N MET A 681 2.79 22.33 -7.64
CA MET A 681 2.34 23.73 -7.58
C MET A 681 2.42 24.20 -6.13
N ALA A 682 3.29 25.17 -5.83
CA ALA A 682 3.51 25.63 -4.46
C ALA A 682 3.74 27.14 -4.29
N GLY A 683 3.44 27.61 -3.07
CA GLY A 683 3.67 28.98 -2.62
C GLY A 683 3.46 29.14 -1.11
N ASN A 684 3.69 30.33 -0.57
CA ASN A 684 3.41 30.66 0.83
C ASN A 684 1.90 30.47 1.11
N ASN A 685 1.05 31.01 0.23
CA ASN A 685 -0.33 30.57 0.02
C ASN A 685 -0.51 30.05 -1.41
N VAL A 686 -1.53 29.21 -1.65
CA VAL A 686 -1.99 28.80 -2.98
C VAL A 686 -3.48 29.11 -3.11
N SER A 687 -3.91 29.81 -4.16
CA SER A 687 -5.32 30.16 -4.40
C SER A 687 -5.72 29.97 -5.86
N PHE A 688 -6.47 28.90 -6.15
CA PHE A 688 -7.12 28.70 -7.44
C PHE A 688 -8.63 28.78 -7.30
N GLN A 689 -9.26 29.67 -8.08
CA GLN A 689 -10.71 29.85 -8.13
C GLN A 689 -11.15 29.61 -9.58
N ALA A 690 -11.41 28.33 -9.89
CA ALA A 690 -11.61 27.82 -11.23
C ALA A 690 -13.06 27.96 -11.71
N LYS A 691 -13.25 28.21 -13.00
CA LYS A 691 -14.58 28.12 -13.66
C LYS A 691 -14.66 26.82 -14.44
N GLY A 692 -15.14 25.78 -13.76
CA GLY A 692 -15.07 24.39 -14.20
C GLY A 692 -14.23 23.53 -13.25
N ASP A 693 -14.04 22.27 -13.65
CA ASP A 693 -13.34 21.26 -12.86
C ASP A 693 -11.84 21.53 -12.69
N VAL A 694 -11.33 21.15 -11.51
CA VAL A 694 -9.91 21.09 -11.15
C VAL A 694 -9.45 19.64 -11.09
N THR A 695 -8.29 19.34 -11.68
CA THR A 695 -7.67 18.02 -11.60
C THR A 695 -6.26 18.09 -11.02
N ASN A 696 -5.99 17.25 -10.03
CA ASN A 696 -4.68 17.07 -9.43
C ASN A 696 -4.33 15.58 -9.35
N SER A 697 -3.33 15.14 -10.11
CA SER A 697 -2.61 13.89 -9.84
C SER A 697 -1.19 14.14 -9.32
N GLY A 698 -0.72 15.39 -9.27
CA GLY A 698 0.55 15.77 -8.63
C GLY A 698 0.36 16.26 -7.20
N THR A 699 1.20 17.20 -6.77
CA THR A 699 1.10 17.88 -5.48
C THR A 699 0.74 19.35 -5.67
N ILE A 700 -0.30 19.83 -4.99
CA ILE A 700 -0.62 21.26 -4.81
C ILE A 700 -0.50 21.56 -3.32
N ALA A 701 0.41 22.45 -2.92
CA ALA A 701 0.74 22.65 -1.51
C ALA A 701 1.08 24.10 -1.14
N SER A 702 0.72 24.52 0.07
CA SER A 702 1.15 25.80 0.63
C SER A 702 1.81 25.64 2.00
N ARG A 703 2.54 26.67 2.44
CA ARG A 703 2.99 26.78 3.83
C ARG A 703 1.88 27.26 4.78
N LYS A 704 0.97 28.11 4.28
CA LYS A 704 -0.05 28.81 5.07
C LYS A 704 -1.45 28.40 4.63
N VAL A 705 -2.02 28.98 3.56
CA VAL A 705 -3.39 28.66 3.12
C VAL A 705 -3.42 28.12 1.69
N THR A 706 -4.06 26.96 1.51
CA THR A 706 -4.37 26.34 0.22
C THR A 706 -5.87 26.44 -0.04
N VAL A 707 -6.28 27.28 -0.98
CA VAL A 707 -7.68 27.40 -1.45
C VAL A 707 -7.78 26.85 -2.87
N VAL A 708 -8.65 25.87 -3.08
CA VAL A 708 -8.96 25.34 -4.40
C VAL A 708 -10.47 25.26 -4.57
N THR A 709 -11.01 26.04 -5.51
CA THR A 709 -12.44 26.00 -5.84
C THR A 709 -12.69 25.72 -7.32
N GLY A 710 -13.82 25.07 -7.65
CA GLY A 710 -14.22 24.74 -9.01
C GLY A 710 -15.61 24.08 -9.10
N ASP A 711 -15.98 23.59 -10.29
CA ASP A 711 -17.25 22.87 -10.47
C ASP A 711 -17.18 21.49 -9.81
N ASN A 712 -16.18 20.69 -10.17
CA ASN A 712 -15.77 19.48 -9.45
C ASN A 712 -14.28 19.57 -9.10
N LEU A 713 -13.86 18.90 -8.03
CA LEU A 713 -12.45 18.72 -7.70
C LEU A 713 -12.12 17.23 -7.75
N VAL A 714 -11.09 16.84 -8.51
CA VAL A 714 -10.60 15.45 -8.60
C VAL A 714 -9.15 15.41 -8.14
N ASN A 715 -8.90 14.70 -7.05
CA ASN A 715 -7.56 14.49 -6.48
C ASN A 715 -7.18 13.00 -6.53
N THR A 716 -6.07 12.69 -7.19
CA THR A 716 -5.39 11.38 -7.20
C THR A 716 -3.91 11.49 -6.78
N GLY A 717 -3.48 12.69 -6.39
CA GLY A 717 -2.19 13.01 -5.80
C GLY A 717 -2.37 13.65 -4.42
N THR A 718 -1.63 14.71 -4.12
CA THR A 718 -1.62 15.37 -2.80
C THR A 718 -2.14 16.80 -2.85
N LEU A 719 -3.05 17.15 -1.94
CA LEU A 719 -3.37 18.53 -1.59
C LEU A 719 -2.89 18.81 -0.16
N ALA A 720 -2.09 19.84 0.07
CA ALA A 720 -1.53 20.14 1.40
C ALA A 720 -1.54 21.62 1.76
N GLY A 721 -1.57 21.94 3.05
CA GLY A 721 -1.29 23.27 3.59
C GLY A 721 -1.80 23.44 5.02
N LYS A 722 -1.20 24.33 5.81
CA LYS A 722 -1.58 24.52 7.23
C LYS A 722 -3.09 24.75 7.40
N THR A 723 -3.69 25.57 6.54
CA THR A 723 -5.14 25.63 6.35
C THR A 723 -5.47 25.25 4.90
N LEU A 724 -6.35 24.26 4.71
CA LEU A 724 -6.76 23.76 3.41
C LEU A 724 -8.28 23.90 3.25
N LEU A 725 -8.70 24.63 2.22
CA LEU A 725 -10.10 24.80 1.81
C LEU A 725 -10.27 24.28 0.38
N ALA A 726 -10.92 23.12 0.26
CA ALA A 726 -11.39 22.59 -1.02
C ALA A 726 -12.90 22.83 -1.14
N GLN A 727 -13.33 23.52 -2.20
CA GLN A 727 -14.75 23.82 -2.42
C GLN A 727 -15.22 23.48 -3.84
N ALA A 728 -16.22 22.60 -3.96
CA ALA A 728 -16.83 22.24 -5.25
C ALA A 728 -18.27 22.74 -5.35
N ALA A 729 -18.68 23.26 -6.52
CA ALA A 729 -20.09 23.55 -6.80
C ALA A 729 -20.94 22.27 -6.95
N GLN A 730 -20.29 21.19 -7.39
CA GLN A 730 -20.84 19.83 -7.46
C GLN A 730 -20.05 18.92 -6.50
N ASP A 731 -19.06 18.14 -6.97
CA ASP A 731 -18.44 17.07 -6.16
C ASP A 731 -16.95 17.29 -5.86
N ILE A 732 -16.53 16.88 -4.66
CA ILE A 732 -15.11 16.65 -4.31
C ILE A 732 -14.84 15.15 -4.39
N ASN A 733 -13.81 14.75 -5.14
CA ASN A 733 -13.46 13.35 -5.38
C ASN A 733 -11.98 13.11 -5.05
N ASN A 734 -11.69 12.62 -3.85
CA ASN A 734 -10.37 12.14 -3.47
C ASN A 734 -10.28 10.63 -3.77
N LEU A 735 -9.62 10.28 -4.87
CA LEU A 735 -9.60 8.92 -5.44
C LEU A 735 -8.19 8.34 -5.31
N GLY A 736 -7.94 7.62 -4.20
CA GLY A 736 -6.60 7.14 -3.84
C GLY A 736 -5.57 8.24 -3.52
N GLY A 737 -5.99 9.50 -3.42
CA GLY A 737 -5.14 10.66 -3.11
C GLY A 737 -5.06 10.99 -1.63
N HIS A 738 -4.15 11.91 -1.29
CA HIS A 738 -3.87 12.38 0.06
C HIS A 738 -4.27 13.86 0.23
N ILE A 739 -4.76 14.22 1.42
CA ILE A 739 -5.12 15.60 1.81
C ILE A 739 -4.54 15.88 3.20
N GLN A 740 -3.81 16.98 3.37
CA GLN A 740 -3.08 17.26 4.62
C GLN A 740 -3.22 18.70 5.13
N GLY A 741 -3.39 18.91 6.45
CA GLY A 741 -3.26 20.24 7.08
C GLY A 741 -3.80 20.40 8.52
N ASP A 742 -3.25 21.32 9.32
CA ASP A 742 -3.75 21.65 10.67
C ASP A 742 -5.27 21.97 10.69
N GLN A 743 -5.80 22.52 9.61
CA GLN A 743 -7.23 22.79 9.43
C GLN A 743 -7.66 22.43 8.01
N VAL A 744 -8.43 21.34 7.85
CA VAL A 744 -8.95 20.89 6.55
C VAL A 744 -10.46 21.09 6.49
N LEU A 745 -10.95 21.80 5.47
CA LEU A 745 -12.37 21.92 5.14
C LEU A 745 -12.64 21.47 3.69
N LEU A 746 -13.42 20.41 3.54
CA LEU A 746 -13.92 19.88 2.27
C LEU A 746 -15.42 20.20 2.14
N ALA A 747 -15.78 21.12 1.25
CA ALA A 747 -17.16 21.59 1.09
C ALA A 747 -17.67 21.38 -0.35
N ALA A 748 -18.69 20.56 -0.55
CA ALA A 748 -19.26 20.24 -1.86
C ALA A 748 -20.74 20.63 -1.94
N GLY A 749 -21.16 21.27 -3.03
CA GLY A 749 -22.58 21.58 -3.29
C GLY A 749 -23.43 20.34 -3.55
N ARG A 750 -22.80 19.21 -3.90
CA ARG A 750 -23.38 17.88 -4.01
C ARG A 750 -22.62 16.89 -3.11
N ASP A 751 -21.67 16.10 -3.61
CA ASP A 751 -21.08 15.02 -2.82
C ASP A 751 -19.60 15.23 -2.44
N VAL A 752 -19.19 14.74 -1.27
CA VAL A 752 -17.77 14.55 -0.92
C VAL A 752 -17.45 13.06 -0.93
N ASN A 753 -16.63 12.63 -1.88
CA ASN A 753 -16.24 11.25 -2.10
C ASN A 753 -14.76 11.06 -1.74
N LEU A 754 -14.47 10.28 -0.69
CA LEU A 754 -13.13 9.80 -0.35
C LEU A 754 -13.10 8.29 -0.64
N ALA A 755 -12.50 7.86 -1.74
CA ALA A 755 -12.59 6.48 -2.22
C ALA A 755 -11.22 5.90 -2.55
N SER A 756 -10.83 4.85 -1.83
CA SER A 756 -9.64 4.06 -2.13
C SER A 756 -9.84 3.26 -3.43
N THR A 757 -8.76 3.04 -4.17
CA THR A 757 -8.79 2.36 -5.48
C THR A 757 -8.29 0.93 -5.36
N THR A 758 -8.67 0.06 -6.31
CA THR A 758 -8.23 -1.34 -6.38
C THR A 758 -7.55 -1.65 -7.70
N ALA A 759 -6.57 -2.56 -7.65
CA ALA A 759 -6.07 -3.28 -8.81
C ALA A 759 -6.58 -4.73 -8.77
N SER A 760 -6.89 -5.29 -9.95
CA SER A 760 -7.26 -6.70 -10.12
C SER A 760 -6.24 -7.37 -11.04
N THR A 761 -5.69 -8.49 -10.61
CA THR A 761 -4.60 -9.20 -11.29
C THR A 761 -5.01 -10.64 -11.58
N LYS A 762 -4.41 -11.22 -12.63
CA LYS A 762 -4.58 -12.63 -12.96
C LYS A 762 -3.28 -13.19 -13.52
N ASN A 763 -2.88 -14.35 -13.02
CA ASN A 763 -1.73 -15.11 -13.47
C ASN A 763 -2.11 -16.57 -13.76
N VAL A 764 -1.14 -17.50 -13.74
CA VAL A 764 -1.35 -18.90 -14.16
C VAL A 764 -2.31 -19.66 -13.24
N THR A 765 -2.16 -19.52 -11.92
CA THR A 765 -2.96 -20.23 -10.92
C THR A 765 -3.90 -19.32 -10.13
N THR A 766 -3.61 -18.01 -10.03
CA THR A 766 -4.31 -17.10 -9.13
C THR A 766 -4.97 -15.92 -9.84
N THR A 767 -6.18 -15.57 -9.42
CA THR A 767 -6.86 -14.30 -9.72
C THR A 767 -7.05 -13.54 -8.40
N GLY A 768 -6.69 -12.25 -8.36
CA GLY A 768 -6.68 -11.46 -7.14
C GLY A 768 -7.25 -10.05 -7.33
N THR A 769 -7.63 -9.41 -6.24
CA THR A 769 -7.96 -7.98 -6.17
C THR A 769 -7.50 -7.41 -4.84
N ASN A 770 -6.72 -6.33 -4.88
CA ASN A 770 -6.20 -5.65 -3.69
C ASN A 770 -6.42 -4.13 -3.81
N ILE A 771 -6.41 -3.42 -2.68
CA ILE A 771 -6.37 -1.95 -2.67
C ILE A 771 -5.02 -1.51 -3.24
N SER A 772 -5.03 -0.63 -4.24
CA SER A 772 -3.84 -0.14 -4.95
C SER A 772 -3.40 1.26 -4.51
N GLN A 773 -4.34 2.11 -4.06
CA GLN A 773 -4.09 3.36 -3.33
C GLN A 773 -5.18 3.60 -2.29
N VAL A 774 -4.82 4.19 -1.14
CA VAL A 774 -5.76 4.58 -0.08
C VAL A 774 -6.11 6.07 -0.19
N ALA A 775 -7.40 6.40 -0.29
CA ALA A 775 -7.85 7.78 -0.16
C ALA A 775 -7.73 8.21 1.30
N SER A 776 -6.93 9.24 1.57
CA SER A 776 -6.54 9.62 2.92
C SER A 776 -6.69 11.10 3.24
N VAL A 777 -6.92 11.40 4.52
CA VAL A 777 -6.89 12.75 5.10
C VAL A 777 -6.11 12.70 6.42
N ASP A 778 -5.10 13.55 6.57
CA ASP A 778 -4.36 13.81 7.82
C ASP A 778 -4.60 15.26 8.22
N ALA A 779 -5.16 15.52 9.41
CA ALA A 779 -5.48 16.90 9.80
C ALA A 779 -5.35 17.23 11.29
N GLY A 780 -5.01 18.49 11.59
CA GLY A 780 -5.16 19.00 12.96
C GLY A 780 -6.63 19.06 13.38
N THR A 781 -7.49 19.52 12.48
CA THR A 781 -8.96 19.53 12.61
C THR A 781 -9.59 19.35 11.24
N LEU A 782 -10.70 18.59 11.17
CA LEU A 782 -11.35 18.24 9.90
C LEU A 782 -12.83 18.65 9.88
N GLY A 783 -13.24 19.32 8.81
CA GLY A 783 -14.64 19.52 8.42
C GLY A 783 -14.92 18.93 7.04
N ILE A 784 -15.94 18.08 6.94
CA ILE A 784 -16.53 17.62 5.69
C ILE A 784 -17.99 18.09 5.64
N GLN A 785 -18.36 18.78 4.56
CA GLN A 785 -19.69 19.35 4.34
C GLN A 785 -20.19 18.99 2.94
N ALA A 786 -21.17 18.08 2.86
CA ALA A 786 -21.80 17.67 1.61
C ALA A 786 -23.22 18.23 1.47
N GLY A 787 -23.47 18.96 0.38
CA GLY A 787 -24.78 19.48 0.00
C GLY A 787 -25.80 18.37 -0.31
N ARG A 788 -25.32 17.14 -0.56
CA ARG A 788 -26.05 15.89 -0.67
C ARG A 788 -25.40 14.79 0.19
N ASP A 789 -24.41 14.04 -0.30
CA ASP A 789 -23.85 12.86 0.41
C ASP A 789 -22.35 12.95 0.74
N ALA A 790 -21.93 12.38 1.87
CA ALA A 790 -20.51 12.16 2.17
C ALA A 790 -20.19 10.66 2.09
N ASN A 791 -19.46 10.24 1.05
CA ASN A 791 -19.16 8.84 0.75
C ASN A 791 -17.69 8.54 1.01
N LEU A 792 -17.40 7.77 2.06
CA LEU A 792 -16.06 7.36 2.45
C LEU A 792 -15.95 5.84 2.23
N THR A 793 -15.20 5.41 1.22
CA THR A 793 -15.11 4.00 0.79
C THR A 793 -13.70 3.46 1.00
N ALA A 794 -13.52 2.63 2.03
CA ALA A 794 -12.22 2.14 2.50
C ALA A 794 -11.18 3.26 2.70
N ALA A 795 -11.64 4.47 3.07
CA ALA A 795 -10.80 5.64 3.27
C ALA A 795 -10.10 5.61 4.63
N ALA A 796 -9.01 6.35 4.77
CA ALA A 796 -8.31 6.54 6.04
C ALA A 796 -8.34 8.02 6.45
N ILE A 797 -8.91 8.32 7.61
CA ILE A 797 -8.86 9.65 8.23
C ILE A 797 -8.08 9.51 9.53
N ASP A 798 -7.06 10.34 9.72
CA ASP A 798 -6.45 10.58 11.03
C ASP A 798 -6.55 12.08 11.35
N THR A 799 -6.82 12.41 12.62
CA THR A 799 -6.77 13.79 13.09
C THR A 799 -6.17 13.89 14.47
N SER A 800 -5.37 14.94 14.74
CA SER A 800 -4.83 15.17 16.10
C SER A 800 -5.81 15.92 17.03
N GLY A 801 -6.82 16.59 16.46
CA GLY A 801 -7.92 17.25 17.17
C GLY A 801 -9.30 16.76 16.73
N ASP A 802 -10.31 17.64 16.77
CA ASP A 802 -11.71 17.34 16.45
C ASP A 802 -11.96 17.13 14.92
N ALA A 803 -12.85 16.20 14.59
CA ALA A 803 -13.30 15.88 13.24
C ALA A 803 -14.84 15.96 13.13
N THR A 804 -15.35 16.54 12.04
CA THR A 804 -16.79 16.69 11.78
C THR A 804 -17.12 16.31 10.34
N ILE A 805 -18.04 15.37 10.15
CA ILE A 805 -18.53 14.90 8.85
C ILE A 805 -20.03 15.15 8.76
N THR A 806 -20.47 15.96 7.80
CA THR A 806 -21.87 16.39 7.66
C THR A 806 -22.38 16.27 6.24
N ALA A 807 -23.61 15.78 6.08
CA ALA A 807 -24.29 15.63 4.80
C ALA A 807 -25.79 15.98 4.93
N ASN A 808 -26.32 16.76 3.97
CA ASN A 808 -27.75 17.11 3.95
C ASN A 808 -28.66 15.91 3.65
N ARG A 809 -28.13 14.86 3.02
CA ARG A 809 -28.78 13.57 2.82
C ARG A 809 -28.06 12.50 3.63
N ASP A 810 -27.14 11.73 3.06
CA ASP A 810 -26.61 10.51 3.69
C ASP A 810 -25.08 10.60 3.95
N VAL A 811 -24.60 10.01 5.06
CA VAL A 811 -23.18 9.74 5.28
C VAL A 811 -22.94 8.24 5.17
N ASN A 812 -22.04 7.82 4.26
CA ASN A 812 -21.83 6.43 3.91
C ASN A 812 -20.36 6.02 4.14
N LEU A 813 -20.10 5.25 5.21
CA LEU A 813 -18.80 4.66 5.54
C LEU A 813 -18.72 3.23 4.97
N ASN A 814 -18.39 3.13 3.69
CA ASN A 814 -18.41 1.89 2.93
C ASN A 814 -17.12 1.07 3.10
N ALA A 815 -17.21 -0.22 2.78
CA ALA A 815 -16.08 -1.12 2.64
C ALA A 815 -15.76 -1.46 1.18
N LEU A 816 -14.53 -1.87 0.93
CA LEU A 816 -14.04 -2.33 -0.37
C LEU A 816 -13.50 -3.77 -0.22
N ARG A 817 -13.96 -4.68 -1.09
CA ARG A 817 -13.61 -6.10 -1.01
C ARG A 817 -12.28 -6.39 -1.67
N GLN A 818 -11.31 -6.84 -0.89
CA GLN A 818 -10.11 -7.52 -1.39
C GLN A 818 -10.42 -9.01 -1.53
N SER A 819 -9.82 -9.69 -2.51
CA SER A 819 -10.07 -11.12 -2.79
C SER A 819 -8.89 -11.84 -3.42
N SER A 820 -8.86 -13.16 -3.25
CA SER A 820 -7.88 -14.08 -3.84
C SER A 820 -8.57 -15.39 -4.20
N GLU A 821 -8.31 -15.92 -5.40
CA GLU A 821 -8.79 -17.23 -5.86
C GLU A 821 -7.63 -17.95 -6.56
N GLU A 822 -7.09 -18.97 -5.90
CA GLU A 822 -5.98 -19.83 -6.34
C GLU A 822 -6.52 -21.21 -6.73
N HIS A 823 -6.10 -21.71 -7.89
CA HIS A 823 -6.38 -23.05 -8.37
C HIS A 823 -5.08 -23.72 -8.81
N VAL A 824 -4.64 -24.73 -8.04
CA VAL A 824 -3.50 -25.60 -8.36
C VAL A 824 -4.03 -26.95 -8.83
N ASN A 825 -3.47 -27.48 -9.91
CA ASN A 825 -3.92 -28.72 -10.53
C ASN A 825 -2.72 -29.63 -10.80
N TRP A 826 -2.75 -30.83 -10.23
CA TRP A 826 -1.74 -31.88 -10.37
C TRP A 826 -2.17 -33.02 -11.29
N GLY A 827 -3.47 -33.09 -11.63
CA GLY A 827 -4.02 -34.07 -12.56
C GLY A 827 -5.54 -34.23 -12.44
N ASN A 828 -6.08 -35.20 -13.16
CA ASN A 828 -7.48 -35.60 -12.99
C ASN A 828 -7.71 -36.01 -11.53
N GLN A 829 -8.69 -35.36 -10.88
CA GLN A 829 -9.05 -35.58 -9.47
C GLN A 829 -7.88 -35.37 -8.47
N ASN A 830 -6.88 -34.55 -8.84
CA ASN A 830 -5.76 -34.16 -7.98
C ASN A 830 -5.54 -32.64 -8.08
N ARG A 831 -6.05 -31.87 -7.10
CA ARG A 831 -6.06 -30.40 -7.12
C ARG A 831 -6.23 -29.76 -5.74
N ALA A 832 -5.84 -28.49 -5.64
CA ALA A 832 -6.14 -27.61 -4.53
C ALA A 832 -6.87 -26.35 -5.04
N ASP A 833 -8.09 -26.13 -4.57
CA ASP A 833 -8.87 -24.92 -4.79
C ASP A 833 -8.82 -24.07 -3.49
N ARG A 834 -8.38 -22.79 -3.54
CA ARG A 834 -8.32 -21.88 -2.37
C ARG A 834 -8.92 -20.52 -2.71
N ALA A 835 -9.90 -20.08 -1.92
CA ALA A 835 -10.56 -18.79 -2.09
C ALA A 835 -10.54 -17.97 -0.79
N SER A 836 -10.35 -16.66 -0.89
CA SER A 836 -10.47 -15.73 0.23
C SER A 836 -11.04 -14.38 -0.20
N TYR A 837 -11.71 -13.69 0.71
CA TYR A 837 -12.02 -12.27 0.58
C TYR A 837 -12.14 -11.58 1.93
N ALA A 838 -11.92 -10.27 1.95
CA ALA A 838 -12.09 -9.43 3.14
C ALA A 838 -12.63 -8.05 2.75
N ASP A 839 -13.65 -7.59 3.46
CA ASP A 839 -14.21 -6.24 3.31
C ASP A 839 -13.42 -5.25 4.18
N ALA A 840 -12.56 -4.45 3.57
CA ALA A 840 -11.83 -3.38 4.24
C ALA A 840 -12.73 -2.13 4.36
N GLY A 841 -13.24 -1.87 5.56
CA GLY A 841 -14.07 -0.68 5.85
C GLY A 841 -13.26 0.61 6.04
N THR A 842 -13.92 1.75 5.88
CA THR A 842 -13.34 3.07 6.21
C THR A 842 -12.85 3.14 7.66
N GLN A 843 -11.66 3.70 7.84
CA GLN A 843 -10.97 3.91 9.11
C GLN A 843 -10.98 5.40 9.48
N ILE A 844 -11.34 5.74 10.72
CA ILE A 844 -11.31 7.10 11.25
C ILE A 844 -10.65 7.07 12.63
N GLN A 845 -9.49 7.71 12.76
CA GLN A 845 -8.81 8.00 14.02
C GLN A 845 -8.95 9.50 14.32
N THR A 846 -9.16 9.85 15.59
CA THR A 846 -9.46 11.24 15.99
C THR A 846 -8.91 11.52 17.39
N GLY A 847 -8.01 12.49 17.49
CA GLY A 847 -7.31 12.92 18.71
C GLY A 847 -8.14 13.80 19.64
N GLY A 848 -9.30 14.28 19.17
CA GLY A 848 -10.35 14.94 19.96
C GLY A 848 -11.71 14.22 19.86
N LYS A 849 -12.74 14.94 19.41
CA LYS A 849 -14.12 14.46 19.20
C LYS A 849 -14.40 14.19 17.72
N LEU A 850 -15.21 13.17 17.44
CA LEU A 850 -15.74 12.87 16.12
C LEU A 850 -17.26 13.11 16.08
N ALA A 851 -17.72 14.00 15.20
CA ALA A 851 -19.14 14.24 14.94
C ALA A 851 -19.51 13.78 13.53
N ILE A 852 -20.57 12.96 13.41
CA ILE A 852 -21.12 12.50 12.13
C ILE A 852 -22.60 12.85 12.08
N GLY A 853 -23.01 13.64 11.08
CA GLY A 853 -24.37 14.16 10.95
C GLY A 853 -24.96 13.96 9.55
N ALA A 854 -26.11 13.31 9.46
CA ALA A 854 -26.86 13.11 8.22
C ALA A 854 -28.30 13.66 8.33
N GLY A 855 -28.76 14.37 7.29
CA GLY A 855 -30.15 14.82 7.19
C GLY A 855 -31.15 13.67 6.94
N GLN A 856 -30.68 12.53 6.42
CA GLN A 856 -31.40 11.26 6.33
C GLN A 856 -30.65 10.17 7.10
N ASP A 857 -29.81 9.34 6.47
CA ASP A 857 -29.20 8.17 7.13
C ASP A 857 -27.68 8.31 7.35
N VAL A 858 -27.18 7.68 8.42
CA VAL A 858 -25.76 7.32 8.52
C VAL A 858 -25.63 5.81 8.29
N ASN A 859 -24.95 5.42 7.21
CA ASN A 859 -24.71 4.03 6.85
C ASN A 859 -23.22 3.70 7.06
N ALA A 860 -22.93 2.55 7.65
CA ALA A 860 -21.56 2.06 7.83
C ALA A 860 -21.48 0.56 7.58
N THR A 861 -20.40 0.08 6.98
CA THR A 861 -20.13 -1.36 6.74
C THR A 861 -18.67 -1.66 7.01
N ALA A 862 -18.38 -2.55 7.97
CA ALA A 862 -17.03 -2.88 8.46
C ALA A 862 -16.18 -1.66 8.87
N ALA A 863 -16.79 -0.50 9.10
CA ALA A 863 -16.07 0.73 9.38
C ALA A 863 -15.55 0.74 10.83
N TYR A 864 -14.40 1.37 11.05
CA TYR A 864 -13.81 1.54 12.36
C TYR A 864 -13.63 3.04 12.63
N ALA A 865 -14.23 3.54 13.70
CA ALA A 865 -14.06 4.92 14.14
C ALA A 865 -13.66 4.97 15.61
N ASN A 866 -12.57 5.68 15.90
CA ASN A 866 -12.01 5.82 17.24
C ASN A 866 -11.69 7.28 17.53
N ALA A 867 -12.31 7.83 18.58
CA ALA A 867 -12.07 9.19 19.06
C ALA A 867 -11.61 9.17 20.51
N THR A 868 -10.53 9.88 20.86
CA THR A 868 -10.03 9.93 22.25
C THR A 868 -11.07 10.48 23.23
N SER A 869 -11.93 11.40 22.76
CA SER A 869 -12.91 12.10 23.58
C SER A 869 -14.32 11.54 23.38
N SER A 870 -15.02 11.90 22.30
CA SER A 870 -16.41 11.47 22.10
C SER A 870 -16.77 11.27 20.65
N ILE A 871 -17.49 10.19 20.34
CA ILE A 871 -18.17 10.01 19.06
C ILE A 871 -19.64 10.40 19.22
N GLN A 872 -20.12 11.31 18.36
CA GLN A 872 -21.54 11.61 18.20
C GLN A 872 -21.98 11.24 16.78
N VAL A 873 -23.00 10.38 16.64
CA VAL A 873 -23.63 10.05 15.36
C VAL A 873 -25.09 10.49 15.40
N VAL A 874 -25.52 11.31 14.44
CA VAL A 874 -26.89 11.83 14.32
C VAL A 874 -27.42 11.60 12.92
N ALA A 875 -28.58 10.93 12.81
CA ALA A 875 -29.31 10.75 11.56
C ALA A 875 -30.72 11.32 11.69
N GLY A 876 -31.16 12.12 10.72
CA GLY A 876 -32.55 12.60 10.61
C GLY A 876 -33.57 11.49 10.39
N ARG A 877 -33.12 10.29 10.00
CA ARG A 877 -33.91 9.07 9.81
C ARG A 877 -33.31 7.89 10.61
N ASP A 878 -32.44 7.06 10.02
CA ASP A 878 -31.98 5.78 10.60
C ASP A 878 -30.42 5.71 10.68
N VAL A 879 -29.83 4.98 11.65
CA VAL A 879 -28.36 4.73 11.72
C VAL A 879 -28.04 3.26 11.47
N ASN A 880 -27.62 2.93 10.25
CA ASN A 880 -27.38 1.56 9.80
C ASN A 880 -25.90 1.18 9.92
N LEU A 881 -25.49 0.67 11.08
CA LEU A 881 -24.17 0.06 11.27
C LEU A 881 -24.25 -1.44 10.92
N ASN A 882 -23.50 -1.86 9.89
CA ASN A 882 -23.51 -3.21 9.32
C ASN A 882 -22.16 -3.90 9.52
N ALA A 883 -22.16 -5.23 9.52
CA ALA A 883 -20.95 -6.02 9.38
C ALA A 883 -20.64 -6.27 7.90
N GLY A 884 -19.38 -6.07 7.49
CA GLY A 884 -18.83 -6.71 6.30
C GLY A 884 -18.43 -8.16 6.61
N GLN A 885 -17.66 -8.76 5.71
CA GLN A 885 -17.27 -10.17 5.78
C GLN A 885 -15.76 -10.34 5.59
N SER A 886 -15.20 -11.28 6.35
CA SER A 886 -13.95 -11.96 5.99
C SER A 886 -14.26 -13.43 5.76
N HIS A 887 -13.83 -13.98 4.63
CA HIS A 887 -14.11 -15.34 4.20
C HIS A 887 -12.82 -16.02 3.76
N GLN A 888 -12.69 -17.29 4.10
CA GLN A 888 -11.66 -18.18 3.59
C GLN A 888 -12.27 -19.55 3.34
N ALA A 889 -11.88 -20.18 2.24
CA ALA A 889 -12.23 -21.55 1.92
C ALA A 889 -11.03 -22.26 1.27
N VAL A 890 -10.84 -23.52 1.60
CA VAL A 890 -10.02 -24.45 0.82
C VAL A 890 -10.81 -25.71 0.50
N ARG A 891 -10.47 -26.32 -0.63
CA ARG A 891 -10.94 -27.62 -1.05
C ARG A 891 -9.79 -28.33 -1.76
N ASP A 892 -9.21 -29.29 -1.06
CA ASP A 892 -8.18 -30.17 -1.57
C ASP A 892 -8.85 -31.50 -1.98
N GLU A 893 -8.50 -32.01 -3.16
CA GLU A 893 -9.07 -33.23 -3.73
C GLU A 893 -7.95 -34.07 -4.33
N HIS A 894 -7.77 -35.29 -3.83
CA HIS A 894 -6.66 -36.19 -4.19
C HIS A 894 -7.17 -37.58 -4.53
N TYR A 895 -6.64 -38.19 -5.61
CA TYR A 895 -7.00 -39.52 -6.09
C TYR A 895 -5.74 -40.37 -6.30
N GLN A 896 -5.72 -41.55 -5.67
CA GLN A 896 -4.63 -42.52 -5.69
C GLN A 896 -5.20 -43.92 -6.00
N GLU A 897 -4.40 -44.79 -6.64
CA GLU A 897 -4.80 -46.17 -6.94
C GLU A 897 -3.63 -47.15 -6.85
N SER A 898 -3.39 -47.70 -5.65
CA SER A 898 -2.29 -48.65 -5.44
C SER A 898 -2.65 -50.07 -5.91
N HIS A 899 -1.64 -50.83 -6.34
CA HIS A 899 -1.81 -52.07 -7.11
C HIS A 899 -1.04 -53.24 -6.51
N GLY A 900 -1.74 -54.11 -5.78
CA GLY A 900 -1.21 -55.40 -5.31
C GLY A 900 -1.34 -56.50 -6.37
N PHE A 901 -0.57 -57.59 -6.20
CA PHE A 901 -0.43 -58.71 -7.15
C PHE A 901 -1.76 -59.34 -7.66
N LEU A 902 -2.86 -59.20 -6.92
CA LEU A 902 -4.20 -59.69 -7.32
C LEU A 902 -5.35 -58.69 -7.01
N SER A 903 -5.06 -57.42 -6.70
CA SER A 903 -6.07 -56.44 -6.28
C SER A 903 -5.58 -55.00 -6.33
N SER A 904 -6.37 -54.06 -6.89
CA SER A 904 -6.14 -52.62 -6.71
C SER A 904 -6.93 -52.05 -5.52
N LYS A 905 -6.47 -50.90 -5.01
CA LYS A 905 -7.07 -50.11 -3.92
C LYS A 905 -7.14 -48.65 -4.35
N THR A 906 -8.34 -48.18 -4.69
CA THR A 906 -8.59 -46.76 -4.96
C THR A 906 -8.80 -45.99 -3.65
N THR A 907 -8.12 -44.85 -3.50
CA THR A 907 -8.35 -43.87 -2.44
C THR A 907 -8.70 -42.53 -3.09
N HIS A 908 -9.87 -41.97 -2.78
CA HIS A 908 -10.29 -40.64 -3.23
C HIS A 908 -10.69 -39.83 -2.01
N THR A 909 -9.92 -38.78 -1.73
CA THR A 909 -10.06 -37.91 -0.57
C THR A 909 -10.49 -36.53 -1.04
N ILE A 910 -11.42 -35.90 -0.33
CA ILE A 910 -11.83 -34.51 -0.55
C ILE A 910 -11.94 -33.85 0.81
N ASP A 911 -10.94 -33.06 1.17
CA ASP A 911 -10.91 -32.28 2.40
C ASP A 911 -11.27 -30.83 2.08
N SER A 912 -12.22 -30.28 2.85
CA SER A 912 -12.66 -28.90 2.62
C SER A 912 -13.14 -28.24 3.91
N VAL A 913 -12.81 -26.97 4.03
CA VAL A 913 -13.26 -26.11 5.11
C VAL A 913 -13.60 -24.75 4.52
N SER A 914 -14.65 -24.13 5.06
CA SER A 914 -15.02 -22.75 4.75
C SER A 914 -15.39 -22.04 6.04
N GLN A 915 -14.82 -20.86 6.24
CA GLN A 915 -15.06 -20.01 7.38
C GLN A 915 -15.47 -18.62 6.90
N THR A 916 -16.58 -18.10 7.42
CA THR A 916 -17.00 -16.71 7.22
C THR A 916 -17.11 -16.03 8.58
N ASN A 917 -16.25 -15.04 8.81
CA ASN A 917 -16.26 -14.19 9.99
C ASN A 917 -16.91 -12.85 9.66
N ALA A 918 -17.69 -12.29 10.59
CA ALA A 918 -18.30 -10.98 10.43
C ALA A 918 -17.30 -9.87 10.80
N ALA A 919 -17.03 -8.95 9.86
CA ALA A 919 -16.24 -7.75 10.11
C ALA A 919 -17.17 -6.62 10.59
N GLY A 920 -17.45 -6.59 11.89
CA GLY A 920 -18.41 -5.66 12.48
C GLY A 920 -17.95 -4.20 12.45
N THR A 921 -18.88 -3.28 12.17
CA THR A 921 -18.63 -1.84 12.37
C THR A 921 -18.41 -1.56 13.86
N THR A 922 -17.37 -0.78 14.18
CA THR A 922 -16.96 -0.46 15.55
C THR A 922 -16.87 1.04 15.76
N LEU A 923 -17.49 1.54 16.83
CA LEU A 923 -17.37 2.93 17.30
C LEU A 923 -16.76 2.91 18.71
N SER A 924 -15.67 3.66 18.89
CA SER A 924 -14.86 3.68 20.12
C SER A 924 -14.56 5.11 20.58
N GLY A 925 -14.75 5.38 21.88
CA GLY A 925 -14.30 6.62 22.50
C GLY A 925 -14.87 6.81 23.90
N ASP A 926 -14.31 7.72 24.69
CA ASP A 926 -14.66 7.92 26.11
C ASP A 926 -16.17 8.13 26.34
N THR A 927 -16.90 8.69 25.37
CA THR A 927 -18.36 8.62 25.27
C THR A 927 -18.79 8.38 23.83
N VAL A 928 -19.74 7.46 23.61
CA VAL A 928 -20.37 7.26 22.29
C VAL A 928 -21.88 7.48 22.38
N ALA A 929 -22.38 8.42 21.61
CA ALA A 929 -23.79 8.77 21.50
C ALA A 929 -24.29 8.57 20.06
N VAL A 930 -25.39 7.83 19.91
CA VAL A 930 -26.06 7.60 18.62
C VAL A 930 -27.51 8.06 18.74
N GLN A 931 -27.95 8.90 17.80
CA GLN A 931 -29.29 9.49 17.77
C GLN A 931 -29.94 9.30 16.40
N GLU A 932 -31.14 8.73 16.41
CA GLU A 932 -31.97 8.47 15.23
C GLU A 932 -33.24 9.32 15.27
N GLY A 933 -33.66 9.86 14.12
CA GLY A 933 -34.96 10.52 13.96
C GLY A 933 -36.15 9.54 14.01
N ARG A 934 -35.90 8.24 13.85
CA ARG A 934 -36.90 7.16 13.95
C ARG A 934 -36.38 6.01 14.81
N THR A 935 -37.15 5.60 15.80
CA THR A 935 -36.77 4.46 16.65
C THR A 935 -37.13 3.12 15.99
N ARG A 936 -36.11 2.35 15.58
CA ARG A 936 -36.28 0.93 15.18
C ARG A 936 -35.14 0.05 15.72
N PRO A 937 -35.40 -1.24 16.04
CA PRO A 937 -34.38 -2.12 16.60
C PRO A 937 -33.77 -3.08 15.56
N GLY A 938 -32.44 -3.11 15.44
CA GLY A 938 -31.73 -4.34 15.10
C GLY A 938 -30.49 -4.28 14.20
N ALA A 939 -29.31 -4.24 14.83
CA ALA A 939 -28.09 -4.87 14.33
C ALA A 939 -27.16 -5.18 15.53
N ALA A 940 -26.28 -6.17 15.42
CA ALA A 940 -25.39 -6.60 16.50
C ALA A 940 -24.03 -5.90 16.37
N ASN A 941 -23.89 -4.74 17.02
CA ASN A 941 -22.76 -3.82 16.83
C ASN A 941 -21.98 -3.58 18.13
N THR A 942 -20.65 -3.42 18.01
CA THR A 942 -19.76 -3.13 19.14
C THR A 942 -19.62 -1.61 19.28
N VAL A 943 -20.34 -1.05 20.26
CA VAL A 943 -20.14 0.32 20.72
C VAL A 943 -19.31 0.27 22.00
N ALA A 944 -18.04 0.65 21.90
CA ALA A 944 -17.10 0.67 23.02
C ALA A 944 -17.02 2.08 23.63
N SER A 945 -17.05 2.18 24.95
CA SER A 945 -16.90 3.46 25.65
C SER A 945 -16.36 3.28 27.06
N THR A 946 -15.39 4.12 27.42
CA THR A 946 -14.72 4.12 28.73
C THR A 946 -15.64 4.60 29.85
N ASN A 947 -16.41 5.68 29.59
CA ASN A 947 -17.16 6.40 30.63
C ASN A 947 -18.69 6.36 30.44
N GLY A 948 -19.19 5.78 29.35
CA GLY A 948 -20.61 5.40 29.23
C GLY A 948 -21.17 5.38 27.80
N THR A 949 -22.08 4.45 27.53
CA THR A 949 -22.94 4.46 26.33
C THR A 949 -24.34 4.97 26.70
N THR A 950 -24.81 6.00 26.00
CA THR A 950 -26.15 6.60 26.21
C THR A 950 -27.03 6.37 24.97
N PRO A 951 -27.67 5.19 24.83
CA PRO A 951 -28.61 4.94 23.75
C PRO A 951 -29.88 5.78 23.95
N ALA A 952 -30.08 6.77 23.07
CA ALA A 952 -31.15 7.77 23.16
C ALA A 952 -32.53 7.24 22.72
N GLY A 953 -32.94 6.05 23.18
CA GLY A 953 -34.27 5.50 22.88
C GLY A 953 -34.54 4.09 23.40
N GLY A 954 -35.53 3.96 24.31
CA GLY A 954 -36.34 2.74 24.43
C GLY A 954 -35.68 1.45 24.98
N LYS A 955 -35.36 1.43 26.28
CA LYS A 955 -35.08 0.23 27.14
C LYS A 955 -35.04 -1.15 26.47
N ARG A 956 -33.84 -1.68 26.20
CA ARG A 956 -33.48 -3.11 26.41
C ARG A 956 -31.95 -3.30 26.37
N PRO A 957 -31.37 -4.19 27.20
CA PRO A 957 -29.96 -4.53 27.11
C PRO A 957 -29.67 -5.36 25.86
N ALA A 958 -28.44 -5.29 25.35
CA ALA A 958 -27.97 -6.11 24.24
C ALA A 958 -28.11 -7.60 24.57
N ARG A 959 -28.59 -8.37 23.59
CA ARG A 959 -28.46 -9.83 23.60
C ARG A 959 -27.25 -10.19 22.75
N HIS A 960 -26.25 -10.82 23.35
CA HIS A 960 -25.30 -11.59 22.56
C HIS A 960 -26.08 -12.65 21.78
N HIS A 961 -25.93 -12.67 20.46
CA HIS A 961 -26.04 -13.93 19.75
C HIS A 961 -24.82 -14.76 20.15
N HIS A 962 -25.06 -15.99 20.61
CA HIS A 962 -24.07 -17.03 20.33
C HIS A 962 -23.93 -17.08 18.81
N ALA A 963 -22.70 -17.05 18.31
CA ALA A 963 -22.45 -17.41 16.93
C ALA A 963 -22.85 -18.88 16.79
N ASP A 964 -23.90 -19.14 16.01
CA ASP A 964 -24.20 -20.49 15.53
C ASP A 964 -23.04 -20.87 14.61
N GLN A 965 -22.02 -21.51 15.19
CA GLN A 965 -21.06 -22.27 14.41
C GLN A 965 -21.82 -23.43 13.77
N GLN A 966 -22.39 -23.19 12.59
CA GLN A 966 -22.70 -24.26 11.65
C GLN A 966 -21.37 -24.81 11.11
N GLN A 967 -20.64 -25.51 11.98
CA GLN A 967 -19.67 -26.51 11.57
C GLN A 967 -20.46 -27.56 10.78
N GLY A 968 -20.52 -27.37 9.47
CA GLY A 968 -21.06 -28.33 8.53
C GLY A 968 -20.12 -29.54 8.44
N ILE A 969 -19.98 -30.30 9.54
CA ILE A 969 -19.27 -31.57 9.56
C ILE A 969 -20.08 -32.54 8.70
N ALA A 970 -19.79 -32.51 7.40
CA ALA A 970 -20.24 -33.48 6.42
C ALA A 970 -19.61 -34.83 6.78
N ARG A 971 -20.26 -35.58 7.69
CA ARG A 971 -19.85 -36.94 8.03
C ARG A 971 -19.66 -37.73 6.73
N PRO A 972 -18.50 -38.37 6.50
CA PRO A 972 -18.26 -39.07 5.25
C PRO A 972 -19.32 -40.16 5.04
N ARG A 973 -20.04 -40.07 3.92
CA ARG A 973 -20.93 -41.15 3.48
C ARG A 973 -20.07 -42.31 3.00
N ARG A 974 -19.86 -43.30 3.86
CA ARG A 974 -19.49 -44.65 3.42
C ARG A 974 -20.66 -45.27 2.66
N GLU A 975 -20.65 -45.18 1.34
CA GLU A 975 -21.49 -46.03 0.49
C GLU A 975 -20.81 -47.40 0.33
N GLU A 976 -21.00 -48.28 1.33
CA GLU A 976 -20.49 -49.66 1.29
C GLU A 976 -21.27 -50.49 0.25
N ALA A 977 -20.72 -50.56 -0.98
CA ALA A 977 -21.25 -51.35 -2.07
C ALA A 977 -21.20 -52.87 -1.75
N ARG A 978 -22.37 -53.47 -1.51
CA ARG A 978 -22.50 -54.92 -1.26
C ARG A 978 -22.34 -55.74 -2.55
N LEU A 979 -21.32 -56.58 -2.60
CA LEU A 979 -21.34 -57.85 -3.36
C LEU A 979 -21.07 -59.07 -2.46
N ARG A 980 -21.33 -60.28 -2.98
CA ARG A 980 -21.71 -61.45 -2.15
C ARG A 980 -20.65 -62.57 -2.11
N ARG A 981 -20.35 -62.98 -0.87
CA ARG A 981 -20.13 -64.37 -0.38
C ARG A 981 -19.50 -65.41 -1.33
N HIS A 982 -18.34 -65.96 -0.93
CA HIS A 982 -18.16 -67.38 -0.56
C HIS A 982 -16.91 -67.46 0.36
N GLY A 983 -16.78 -68.37 1.34
CA GLY A 983 -17.80 -69.34 1.79
C GLY A 983 -17.35 -70.49 2.70
N TRP A 984 -16.39 -70.34 3.63
CA TRP A 984 -15.98 -71.42 4.58
C TRP A 984 -16.07 -71.00 6.05
N ARG A 985 -16.25 -71.98 6.95
CA ARG A 985 -16.48 -71.85 8.42
C ARG A 985 -15.72 -72.95 9.17
N PHE A 986 -15.08 -72.62 10.29
CA PHE A 986 -15.06 -73.37 11.57
C PHE A 986 -14.59 -72.37 12.65
N VAL A 987 -15.49 -71.78 13.46
CA VAL A 987 -16.01 -72.27 14.75
C VAL A 987 -14.97 -72.27 15.89
N LEU A 988 -15.19 -71.40 16.87
CA LEU A 988 -14.98 -71.71 18.29
C LEU A 988 -16.02 -70.94 19.14
N ARG A 989 -16.16 -71.30 20.42
CA ARG A 989 -17.27 -70.90 21.31
C ARG A 989 -16.94 -69.71 22.21
N GLN A 990 -17.97 -68.99 22.64
CA GLN A 990 -18.07 -68.56 24.04
C GLN A 990 -19.55 -68.46 24.50
N GLN A 991 -19.78 -68.93 25.73
CA GLN A 991 -20.96 -68.70 26.58
C GLN A 991 -20.39 -68.03 27.85
N ALA A 992 -20.95 -66.91 28.34
CA ALA A 992 -22.00 -66.85 29.38
C ALA A 992 -21.64 -67.63 30.68
N ALA A 993 -21.76 -67.08 31.89
CA ALA A 993 -22.16 -65.75 32.39
C ALA A 993 -21.53 -65.56 33.81
N ASP A 994 -21.77 -64.54 34.65
CA ASP A 994 -22.69 -63.37 34.69
C ASP A 994 -22.04 -62.29 35.63
N GLY A 995 -22.63 -61.17 36.09
CA GLY A 995 -24.01 -60.69 35.99
C GLY A 995 -24.31 -59.38 36.73
N HIS A 996 -25.50 -58.82 36.45
CA HIS A 996 -26.36 -57.89 37.23
C HIS A 996 -25.76 -56.75 38.13
N CYS A 997 -26.38 -55.57 38.28
CA CYS A 997 -27.83 -55.33 38.41
C CYS A 997 -28.35 -53.94 37.92
N GLN A 998 -29.62 -53.63 38.23
CA GLN A 998 -30.56 -52.78 37.47
C GLN A 998 -30.59 -51.26 37.83
N ARG A 999 -31.36 -50.49 37.05
CA ARG A 999 -31.86 -49.13 37.37
C ARG A 999 -33.30 -49.17 37.92
N GLN A 1000 -33.63 -48.32 38.92
CA GLN A 1000 -34.69 -47.27 38.88
C GLN A 1000 -35.39 -46.92 40.22
N ARG A 1001 -35.55 -45.60 40.46
CA ARG A 1001 -36.66 -44.86 41.14
C ARG A 1001 -36.90 -44.91 42.68
N GLN A 1002 -36.87 -43.68 43.23
CA GLN A 1002 -37.88 -43.00 44.09
C GLN A 1002 -37.83 -43.01 45.66
N HIS A 1003 -38.18 -41.81 46.18
CA HIS A 1003 -38.80 -41.44 47.48
C HIS A 1003 -38.04 -41.39 48.84
N ARG A 1004 -37.73 -40.14 49.26
CA ARG A 1004 -38.04 -39.44 50.55
C ARG A 1004 -37.59 -39.98 51.94
N CYS A 1005 -37.19 -39.00 52.78
CA CYS A 1005 -37.10 -38.99 54.26
C CYS A 1005 -35.97 -39.83 54.90
N ARG A 1006 -35.41 -39.54 56.10
CA ARG A 1006 -35.62 -38.45 57.10
C ARG A 1006 -34.33 -38.26 57.96
N GLN A 1007 -34.21 -37.10 58.62
CA GLN A 1007 -33.48 -36.67 59.86
C GLN A 1007 -32.83 -37.73 60.81
N PRO A 1008 -31.99 -37.35 61.83
CA PRO A 1008 -31.81 -36.02 62.49
C PRO A 1008 -30.30 -35.61 62.59
N ASP A 1009 -29.74 -34.74 63.47
CA ASP A 1009 -30.21 -33.78 64.51
C ASP A 1009 -29.13 -32.67 64.79
N ARG A 1010 -29.43 -31.71 65.69
CA ARG A 1010 -28.60 -30.94 66.69
C ARG A 1010 -27.14 -30.48 66.40
N GLN A 1011 -26.67 -29.31 66.87
CA GLN A 1011 -27.17 -28.22 67.75
C GLN A 1011 -26.86 -26.82 67.13
N TYR A 1012 -27.20 -25.63 67.65
CA TYR A 1012 -28.32 -25.02 68.40
C TYR A 1012 -27.79 -23.77 69.18
N GLN A 1013 -27.97 -22.55 68.66
CA GLN A 1013 -28.13 -21.32 69.47
C GLN A 1013 -28.97 -20.27 68.70
N ARG A 1014 -29.42 -19.20 69.37
CA ARG A 1014 -30.51 -18.29 68.90
C ARG A 1014 -30.35 -16.83 69.35
N GLN A 1015 -30.81 -15.90 68.50
CA GLN A 1015 -31.73 -14.76 68.77
C GLN A 1015 -32.15 -14.14 67.41
N ARG A 1016 -33.43 -14.03 67.00
CA ARG A 1016 -34.48 -13.00 67.31
C ARG A 1016 -33.97 -11.56 67.05
N HIS A 1017 -34.63 -10.63 66.33
CA HIS A 1017 -36.06 -10.24 66.14
C HIS A 1017 -36.30 -9.64 64.72
N ALA A 1018 -37.46 -9.10 64.28
CA ALA A 1018 -38.90 -9.50 64.34
C ALA A 1018 -39.84 -8.51 63.58
N GLN A 1019 -40.86 -9.00 62.84
CA GLN A 1019 -42.13 -8.30 62.43
C GLN A 1019 -42.02 -7.06 61.48
N GLY A 1020 -43.06 -6.53 60.80
CA GLY A 1020 -44.49 -6.92 60.62
C GLY A 1020 -45.32 -5.85 59.83
N TRP A 1021 -46.66 -6.03 59.72
CA TRP A 1021 -47.70 -5.12 59.14
C TRP A 1021 -47.71 -4.94 57.59
N ARG A 1022 -48.81 -4.91 56.79
CA ARG A 1022 -50.31 -4.76 56.84
C ARG A 1022 -50.91 -3.38 56.46
N ARG A 1023 -51.94 -3.43 55.58
CA ARG A 1023 -52.87 -2.37 55.07
C ARG A 1023 -54.05 -2.11 56.09
N PRO A 1024 -55.15 -1.33 55.85
CA PRO A 1024 -55.65 -0.67 54.60
C PRO A 1024 -56.49 0.67 54.72
N ALA A 1025 -56.91 1.21 53.54
CA ALA A 1025 -58.22 1.87 53.26
C ALA A 1025 -58.57 3.21 53.97
N HIS A 1026 -59.56 4.04 53.54
CA HIS A 1026 -60.36 4.15 52.30
C HIS A 1026 -60.87 5.60 52.15
N ASP A 1027 -61.30 6.03 50.94
CA ASP A 1027 -62.60 6.69 50.81
C ASP A 1027 -63.28 6.49 49.42
N ARG A 1028 -64.48 7.04 49.21
CA ARG A 1028 -65.44 6.87 48.07
C ARG A 1028 -66.29 8.17 47.90
N GLN A 1029 -67.15 8.45 46.90
CA GLN A 1029 -67.85 7.76 45.78
C GLN A 1029 -68.40 8.89 44.82
N PRO A 1030 -69.41 8.74 43.90
CA PRO A 1030 -69.89 7.63 43.04
C PRO A 1030 -70.09 8.01 41.54
N GLY A 1031 -70.38 7.05 40.63
CA GLY A 1031 -70.91 7.37 39.27
C GLY A 1031 -71.06 6.18 38.29
N ARG A 1032 -72.23 6.07 37.60
CA ARG A 1032 -72.62 5.00 36.63
C ARG A 1032 -72.19 5.38 35.17
N GLY A 1033 -72.27 4.59 34.08
CA GLY A 1033 -73.04 3.36 33.75
C GLY A 1033 -72.49 2.57 32.52
N ARG A 1034 -73.34 2.04 31.60
CA ARG A 1034 -73.01 0.93 30.66
C ARG A 1034 -73.67 0.97 29.24
N TRP A 1035 -72.97 0.37 28.25
CA TRP A 1035 -73.44 -0.45 27.08
C TRP A 1035 -73.98 0.13 25.73
N ARG A 1036 -73.34 -0.31 24.61
CA ARG A 1036 -73.85 -1.05 23.38
C ARG A 1036 -75.14 -0.58 22.62
N PRO A 1037 -75.60 -1.18 21.48
CA PRO A 1037 -75.11 -2.31 20.63
C PRO A 1037 -75.07 -2.05 19.08
N ASP A 1038 -74.87 -3.14 18.31
CA ASP A 1038 -74.74 -3.32 16.84
C ASP A 1038 -76.07 -3.48 16.05
N ARG A 1039 -76.09 -3.41 14.69
CA ARG A 1039 -76.53 -4.53 13.78
C ARG A 1039 -76.59 -4.33 12.23
N ASP A 1040 -76.20 -5.42 11.53
CA ASP A 1040 -76.75 -6.10 10.32
C ASP A 1040 -76.77 -5.51 8.85
N ARG A 1041 -75.98 -6.19 7.98
CA ARG A 1041 -76.36 -6.92 6.71
C ARG A 1041 -76.27 -6.23 5.30
N PRO A 1042 -76.15 -7.02 4.17
CA PRO A 1042 -75.18 -6.72 3.09
C PRO A 1042 -75.64 -6.96 1.61
N GLN A 1043 -74.65 -7.14 0.70
CA GLN A 1043 -74.61 -7.81 -0.63
C GLN A 1043 -74.78 -7.00 -1.94
N CYS A 1044 -73.77 -7.14 -2.84
CA CYS A 1044 -73.89 -7.62 -4.25
C CYS A 1044 -72.50 -7.86 -4.92
N ASP A 1045 -72.36 -9.01 -5.59
CA ASP A 1045 -71.54 -9.45 -6.77
C ASP A 1045 -70.24 -8.72 -7.23
N ASP A 1046 -69.26 -9.34 -7.93
CA ASP A 1046 -68.74 -10.71 -8.23
C ASP A 1046 -67.44 -10.45 -9.06
N ARG A 1047 -66.23 -11.02 -8.79
CA ARG A 1047 -65.74 -12.30 -9.39
C ARG A 1047 -64.36 -12.77 -8.90
N ARG A 1048 -64.28 -14.10 -8.76
CA ARG A 1048 -63.29 -15.08 -9.29
C ARG A 1048 -62.00 -14.51 -9.93
N GLY A 1049 -60.78 -15.03 -9.71
CA GLY A 1049 -60.27 -16.25 -9.01
C GLY A 1049 -58.86 -16.59 -9.58
N GLY A 1050 -58.06 -17.57 -9.13
CA GLY A 1050 -58.15 -18.54 -8.02
C GLY A 1050 -57.40 -19.85 -8.37
N GLY A 1051 -56.42 -20.31 -7.57
CA GLY A 1051 -55.60 -21.51 -7.89
C GLY A 1051 -54.65 -21.99 -6.77
N HIS A 1052 -54.17 -23.24 -6.87
CA HIS A 1052 -53.41 -23.97 -5.83
C HIS A 1052 -52.02 -24.47 -6.31
N ASP A 1053 -51.05 -24.42 -5.40
CA ASP A 1053 -50.10 -25.47 -4.96
C ASP A 1053 -49.29 -26.37 -5.94
N ALA A 1054 -48.14 -26.83 -5.42
CA ALA A 1054 -47.37 -28.04 -5.76
C ALA A 1054 -46.45 -28.14 -7.01
N SER A 1055 -45.15 -28.30 -6.71
CA SER A 1055 -44.31 -29.45 -7.13
C SER A 1055 -43.59 -29.50 -8.51
N ARG A 1056 -42.24 -29.41 -8.41
CA ARG A 1056 -41.19 -30.25 -9.05
C ARG A 1056 -40.69 -30.01 -10.50
N ARG A 1057 -39.33 -30.03 -10.55
CA ARG A 1057 -38.41 -30.72 -11.50
C ARG A 1057 -37.96 -30.05 -12.82
N ASN A 1058 -36.63 -30.07 -12.95
CA ASN A 1058 -35.81 -30.45 -14.12
C ASN A 1058 -35.79 -29.59 -15.41
N ALA A 1059 -34.73 -28.77 -15.48
CA ALA A 1059 -33.52 -29.05 -16.27
C ALA A 1059 -33.41 -28.64 -17.75
N HIS A 1060 -32.14 -28.58 -18.16
CA HIS A 1060 -31.56 -28.61 -19.51
C HIS A 1060 -31.72 -27.40 -20.45
N HIS A 1061 -30.62 -26.63 -20.47
CA HIS A 1061 -29.69 -26.48 -21.61
C HIS A 1061 -30.10 -25.68 -22.86
N GLN A 1062 -29.03 -25.12 -23.45
CA GLN A 1062 -28.84 -24.77 -24.86
C GLN A 1062 -29.81 -23.72 -25.47
N GLU A 1063 -29.37 -22.81 -26.34
CA GLU A 1063 -28.08 -22.22 -26.73
C GLU A 1063 -28.42 -21.26 -27.89
N GLN A 1064 -27.42 -20.58 -28.45
CA GLN A 1064 -27.41 -20.08 -29.85
C GLN A 1064 -28.57 -19.15 -30.29
N ARG A 1065 -28.31 -17.84 -30.41
CA ARG A 1065 -27.77 -17.23 -31.64
C ARG A 1065 -28.62 -17.49 -32.91
N LEU A 1066 -29.30 -16.46 -33.42
CA LEU A 1066 -28.78 -15.68 -34.57
C LEU A 1066 -29.67 -14.49 -34.98
N HIS A 1067 -29.14 -13.66 -35.88
CA HIS A 1067 -29.78 -12.46 -36.42
C HIS A 1067 -30.85 -12.79 -37.48
N ALA A 1068 -31.87 -11.92 -37.60
CA ALA A 1068 -32.32 -11.40 -38.91
C ALA A 1068 -33.18 -10.11 -38.78
N ARG A 1069 -32.61 -8.97 -39.18
CA ARG A 1069 -33.33 -7.92 -39.94
C ARG A 1069 -33.37 -8.42 -41.41
N PRO A 1070 -34.33 -8.05 -42.30
CA PRO A 1070 -34.45 -6.64 -42.71
C PRO A 1070 -35.76 -6.12 -43.41
N VAL A 1071 -35.77 -4.80 -43.68
CA VAL A 1071 -36.22 -4.15 -44.95
C VAL A 1071 -37.73 -3.95 -45.29
N ARG A 1072 -38.17 -2.70 -45.04
CA ARG A 1072 -38.77 -1.70 -45.98
C ARG A 1072 -40.19 -1.84 -46.60
N ARG A 1073 -40.97 -0.78 -46.32
CA ARG A 1073 -41.53 0.27 -47.25
C ARG A 1073 -43.00 0.24 -47.73
N ARG A 1074 -43.62 1.43 -47.52
CA ARG A 1074 -44.52 2.24 -48.40
C ARG A 1074 -45.96 1.75 -48.66
N GLY A 1075 -46.92 2.70 -48.56
CA GLY A 1075 -48.01 2.77 -49.56
C GLY A 1075 -49.33 3.52 -49.22
N GLY A 1076 -49.33 4.84 -49.01
CA GLY A 1076 -50.55 5.70 -49.13
C GLY A 1076 -51.70 5.45 -48.13
N ALA A 1077 -52.84 6.15 -48.21
CA ALA A 1077 -53.13 7.47 -48.81
C ALA A 1077 -54.47 8.07 -48.29
N ASP A 1078 -54.49 9.41 -48.16
CA ASP A 1078 -55.62 10.37 -48.34
C ASP A 1078 -56.96 10.34 -47.55
N ALA A 1079 -57.53 11.57 -47.51
CA ALA A 1079 -58.93 11.99 -47.35
C ALA A 1079 -59.63 11.98 -45.96
N GLY A 1080 -60.45 13.01 -45.70
CA GLY A 1080 -61.33 13.05 -44.52
C GLY A 1080 -62.24 14.29 -44.34
N GLY A 1081 -61.73 15.37 -43.73
CA GLY A 1081 -62.55 16.52 -43.26
C GLY A 1081 -63.38 16.21 -42.00
N LEU A 1082 -64.33 17.05 -41.52
CA LEU A 1082 -64.58 18.49 -41.75
C LEU A 1082 -65.61 19.03 -40.69
N VAL A 1083 -65.72 20.36 -40.51
CA VAL A 1083 -66.81 21.13 -39.82
C VAL A 1083 -66.95 21.06 -38.27
N ALA A 1084 -66.27 22.01 -37.61
CA ALA A 1084 -66.79 23.16 -36.81
C ALA A 1084 -67.78 23.05 -35.60
N GLY A 1085 -67.55 23.96 -34.63
CA GLY A 1085 -68.56 24.64 -33.78
C GLY A 1085 -68.46 24.40 -32.26
N ALA A 1086 -68.81 25.32 -31.34
CA ALA A 1086 -68.78 26.80 -31.26
C ALA A 1086 -69.26 27.24 -29.84
N GLY A 1087 -68.91 28.46 -29.37
CA GLY A 1087 -69.42 29.06 -28.12
C GLY A 1087 -68.41 28.99 -26.95
N CYS A 1088 -67.90 30.05 -26.30
CA CYS A 1088 -68.37 31.40 -25.87
C CYS A 1088 -68.95 31.44 -24.44
N GLY A 1089 -68.29 32.20 -23.55
CA GLY A 1089 -68.71 32.54 -22.18
C GLY A 1089 -67.70 33.48 -21.51
N ARG A 1090 -68.14 34.40 -20.62
CA ARG A 1090 -67.30 35.48 -20.05
C ARG A 1090 -67.76 35.94 -18.64
N CYS A 1091 -66.81 36.52 -17.90
CA CYS A 1091 -66.96 37.62 -16.90
C CYS A 1091 -67.43 37.41 -15.43
N GLN A 1092 -66.55 37.85 -14.50
CA GLN A 1092 -66.74 38.86 -13.41
C GLN A 1092 -67.35 38.52 -12.01
N GLY A 1093 -66.82 39.23 -10.99
CA GLY A 1093 -67.33 39.38 -9.59
C GLY A 1093 -66.43 38.70 -8.52
N CYS A 1094 -65.61 39.34 -7.65
CA CYS A 1094 -65.79 40.45 -6.66
C CYS A 1094 -66.59 40.03 -5.40
N ALA A 1095 -66.23 40.34 -4.14
CA ALA A 1095 -65.05 40.97 -3.48
C ALA A 1095 -64.91 40.38 -2.04
N GLY A 1096 -63.80 40.46 -1.27
CA GLY A 1096 -63.12 41.61 -0.65
C GLY A 1096 -63.01 41.38 0.90
N GLY A 1097 -62.12 41.98 1.71
CA GLY A 1097 -60.95 42.84 1.46
C GLY A 1097 -60.30 43.38 2.75
N GLY A 1098 -59.15 44.08 2.63
CA GLY A 1098 -58.46 44.86 3.69
C GLY A 1098 -57.42 44.06 4.52
N ALA A 1099 -56.28 44.61 4.99
CA ALA A 1099 -55.64 45.95 4.97
C ALA A 1099 -54.19 45.79 5.55
N GLN A 1100 -53.20 46.70 5.62
CA GLN A 1100 -52.69 48.00 5.05
C GLN A 1100 -51.31 48.22 5.75
N ARG A 1101 -50.21 48.87 5.31
CA ARG A 1101 -49.70 49.71 4.18
C ARG A 1101 -48.16 49.45 4.07
N HIS A 1102 -47.30 50.05 3.22
CA HIS A 1102 -47.38 51.17 2.25
C HIS A 1102 -46.76 50.75 0.88
N GLY A 1103 -45.92 51.43 0.05
CA GLY A 1103 -45.17 52.72 0.02
C GLY A 1103 -43.64 52.53 0.18
N VAL A 1104 -42.71 53.10 -0.62
CA VAL A 1104 -42.79 54.05 -1.77
C VAL A 1104 -41.72 53.73 -2.85
N GLY A 1105 -41.96 54.06 -4.14
CA GLY A 1105 -41.02 53.92 -5.29
C GLY A 1105 -40.13 55.15 -5.56
N PRO A 1106 -39.63 55.43 -6.80
CA PRO A 1106 -40.13 54.98 -8.12
C PRO A 1106 -39.05 54.55 -9.18
N GLN A 1107 -39.50 54.30 -10.42
CA GLN A 1107 -38.74 54.15 -11.69
C GLN A 1107 -38.61 55.53 -12.41
N PRO A 1108 -38.43 55.74 -13.76
CA PRO A 1108 -38.16 54.83 -14.92
C PRO A 1108 -37.20 55.39 -16.03
N VAL A 1109 -36.99 54.61 -17.12
CA VAL A 1109 -36.96 54.99 -18.58
C VAL A 1109 -36.28 53.88 -19.43
N ARG A 1110 -36.56 53.64 -20.73
CA ARG A 1110 -37.82 53.49 -21.50
C ARG A 1110 -37.49 53.08 -22.96
N ARG A 1111 -38.11 52.01 -23.50
CA ARG A 1111 -38.26 51.68 -24.96
C ARG A 1111 -36.96 51.42 -25.76
N ASN A 1112 -36.91 50.87 -26.99
CA ASN A 1112 -37.69 49.93 -27.85
C ASN A 1112 -36.70 49.49 -28.99
N GLU A 1113 -36.97 48.78 -30.12
CA GLU A 1113 -38.18 48.25 -30.80
C GLU A 1113 -37.86 46.93 -31.56
N GLY A 1114 -38.27 46.77 -32.84
CA GLY A 1114 -37.90 45.71 -33.81
C GLY A 1114 -38.22 46.20 -35.24
N PRO A 1115 -38.53 45.36 -36.26
CA PRO A 1115 -38.29 43.91 -36.42
C PRO A 1115 -37.89 43.44 -37.86
N GLY A 1116 -37.42 42.18 -38.01
CA GLY A 1116 -37.41 41.42 -39.29
C GLY A 1116 -36.31 41.79 -40.33
N ARG A 1117 -36.28 41.23 -41.56
CA ARG A 1117 -36.98 40.06 -42.15
C ARG A 1117 -36.33 39.70 -43.52
N ARG A 1118 -36.20 38.40 -43.85
CA ARG A 1118 -36.06 37.82 -45.23
C ARG A 1118 -34.80 38.15 -46.06
N GLU A 1119 -34.47 37.51 -47.21
CA GLU A 1119 -34.69 36.15 -47.79
C GLU A 1119 -34.02 36.06 -49.19
N ALA A 1120 -33.51 34.88 -49.60
CA ALA A 1120 -33.09 34.49 -50.97
C ALA A 1120 -31.92 35.25 -51.67
N ASP A 1121 -31.37 34.82 -52.82
CA ASP A 1121 -30.93 33.48 -53.31
C ASP A 1121 -30.13 33.65 -54.65
N GLY A 1122 -29.25 32.70 -55.01
CA GLY A 1122 -28.95 32.36 -56.42
C GLY A 1122 -27.66 32.86 -57.10
N ARG A 1123 -26.78 31.90 -57.50
CA ARG A 1123 -26.29 31.58 -58.89
C ARG A 1123 -25.69 32.70 -59.80
N HIS A 1124 -24.76 32.48 -60.74
CA HIS A 1124 -23.92 31.34 -61.19
C HIS A 1124 -22.89 31.86 -62.24
N LEU A 1125 -21.69 31.24 -62.33
CA LEU A 1125 -20.81 31.12 -63.55
C LEU A 1125 -20.30 32.43 -64.22
N GLY A 1126 -19.12 32.52 -64.85
CA GLY A 1126 -18.00 31.59 -65.06
C GLY A 1126 -16.98 32.17 -66.09
N LEU A 1127 -15.92 31.42 -66.42
CA LEU A 1127 -14.86 31.73 -67.43
C LEU A 1127 -13.82 32.84 -67.05
N ALA A 1128 -12.55 32.83 -67.49
CA ALA A 1128 -11.71 31.75 -68.06
C ALA A 1128 -10.20 32.12 -68.21
N LEU A 1129 -9.35 31.07 -68.30
CA LEU A 1129 -8.08 30.92 -69.07
C LEU A 1129 -6.73 31.57 -68.66
N MET A 1130 -5.68 30.72 -68.71
CA MET A 1130 -4.22 30.93 -68.97
C MET A 1130 -3.38 31.83 -68.03
N GLY A 1131 -2.19 31.45 -67.52
CA GLY A 1131 -1.55 30.12 -67.36
C GLY A 1131 -0.12 29.99 -67.92
N HIS A 1132 0.89 29.79 -67.05
CA HIS A 1132 2.13 29.01 -67.31
C HIS A 1132 2.97 28.73 -66.02
N GLU A 1133 3.85 27.73 -66.11
CA GLU A 1133 4.82 27.16 -65.13
C GLU A 1133 6.14 27.99 -64.98
N PRO A 1134 7.18 27.61 -64.17
CA PRO A 1134 7.55 26.32 -63.50
C PRO A 1134 7.62 26.43 -61.95
N GLU A 1135 8.31 25.62 -61.11
CA GLU A 1135 9.31 24.52 -61.20
C GLU A 1135 9.13 23.61 -59.94
N GLN A 1136 9.27 22.27 -59.92
CA GLN A 1136 10.46 21.38 -59.95
C GLN A 1136 11.60 21.72 -58.94
N GLU A 1137 12.13 20.78 -58.14
CA GLU A 1137 11.73 19.35 -57.92
C GLU A 1137 11.79 18.94 -56.41
N HIS A 1138 12.46 17.94 -55.82
CA HIS A 1138 13.38 16.87 -56.27
C HIS A 1138 13.33 15.62 -55.35
N LEU A 1139 12.59 14.58 -55.79
CA LEU A 1139 12.92 13.13 -55.81
C LEU A 1139 13.11 12.30 -54.52
N ASP A 1140 12.64 11.03 -54.44
CA ASP A 1140 11.71 10.14 -55.22
C ASP A 1140 11.27 9.02 -54.19
N ARG A 1141 11.00 7.71 -54.40
CA ARG A 1141 10.96 6.77 -55.54
C ARG A 1141 9.83 5.72 -55.43
N ARG A 1142 8.57 6.16 -55.47
CA ARG A 1142 7.44 5.44 -56.13
C ARG A 1142 6.99 4.12 -55.43
N ARG A 1143 5.88 3.41 -55.75
CA ARG A 1143 4.58 3.67 -56.44
C ARG A 1143 3.57 2.55 -56.05
N HIS A 1144 2.27 2.81 -56.21
CA HIS A 1144 1.15 1.82 -56.29
C HIS A 1144 0.82 1.48 -57.77
N PRO A 1145 -0.15 0.59 -58.15
CA PRO A 1145 -1.01 -0.38 -57.39
C PRO A 1145 -1.05 -1.83 -58.02
N GLN A 1146 -1.99 -2.67 -57.58
CA GLN A 1146 -2.39 -3.99 -58.18
C GLN A 1146 -3.19 -3.82 -59.51
N PRO A 1147 -3.47 -4.89 -60.31
CA PRO A 1147 -4.69 -5.73 -60.10
C PRO A 1147 -4.73 -7.20 -60.63
N GLY A 1148 -5.62 -8.03 -60.05
CA GLY A 1148 -6.29 -9.20 -60.69
C GLY A 1148 -5.55 -10.56 -60.75
N GLN A 1149 -6.22 -11.70 -61.07
CA GLN A 1149 -7.66 -12.04 -61.08
C GLN A 1149 -7.86 -13.57 -61.29
N HIS A 1150 -8.74 -14.25 -60.50
CA HIS A 1150 -9.34 -15.60 -60.75
C HIS A 1150 -8.38 -16.82 -60.95
N ALA A 1151 -8.77 -18.10 -60.83
CA ALA A 1151 -9.87 -18.80 -60.11
C ALA A 1151 -9.55 -20.32 -60.01
N ASP A 1152 -10.31 -21.05 -59.19
CA ASP A 1152 -10.50 -22.53 -59.18
C ASP A 1152 -9.30 -23.49 -58.97
N GLY A 1153 -9.62 -24.78 -58.76
CA GLY A 1153 -8.67 -25.90 -58.92
C GLY A 1153 -8.20 -26.55 -57.61
N GLY A 1154 -9.03 -27.39 -56.97
CA GLY A 1154 -8.63 -28.16 -55.78
C GLY A 1154 -7.95 -29.51 -56.08
N ARG A 1155 -7.77 -30.31 -55.00
CA ARG A 1155 -7.17 -31.67 -54.93
C ARG A 1155 -5.65 -31.76 -55.14
N GLN A 1156 -4.95 -32.85 -54.77
CA GLN A 1156 -5.08 -33.88 -53.70
C GLN A 1156 -3.93 -34.88 -53.88
N GLY A 1157 -3.22 -35.24 -52.80
CA GLY A 1157 -2.10 -36.21 -52.83
C GLY A 1157 -0.80 -35.67 -53.47
N ASP A 1158 0.33 -36.38 -53.39
CA ASP A 1158 0.66 -37.47 -52.44
C ASP A 1158 2.17 -37.77 -52.42
N ALA A 1159 2.60 -38.49 -51.37
CA ALA A 1159 3.73 -39.42 -51.27
C ALA A 1159 5.14 -39.15 -51.91
N ASP A 1160 6.15 -39.28 -51.03
CA ASP A 1160 7.32 -40.18 -51.13
C ASP A 1160 8.65 -39.84 -51.89
N ARG A 1161 9.70 -39.75 -51.05
CA ARG A 1161 10.98 -40.54 -51.07
C ARG A 1161 12.16 -40.23 -52.04
N HIS A 1162 13.27 -39.89 -51.36
CA HIS A 1162 14.61 -40.53 -51.47
C HIS A 1162 15.50 -40.27 -52.72
N ARG A 1163 16.84 -40.51 -52.69
CA ARG A 1163 17.89 -40.40 -51.64
C ARG A 1163 19.28 -40.66 -52.25
N GLN A 1164 20.15 -39.63 -52.36
CA GLN A 1164 21.61 -39.76 -52.64
C GLN A 1164 21.97 -40.37 -54.05
N PRO A 1165 23.25 -40.55 -54.49
CA PRO A 1165 24.55 -40.36 -53.80
C PRO A 1165 25.72 -39.67 -54.56
N GLY A 1166 26.69 -39.12 -53.78
CA GLY A 1166 28.13 -39.44 -53.87
C GLY A 1166 29.08 -38.75 -54.90
N GLY A 1167 30.25 -38.26 -54.42
CA GLY A 1167 31.54 -38.60 -55.08
C GLY A 1167 32.65 -37.55 -55.37
N ARG A 1168 33.54 -37.30 -54.38
CA ARG A 1168 35.04 -37.19 -54.51
C ARG A 1168 35.78 -36.12 -55.39
N HIS A 1169 36.51 -35.25 -54.66
CA HIS A 1169 38.00 -35.05 -54.68
C HIS A 1169 38.77 -33.96 -55.52
N ARG A 1170 39.82 -33.43 -54.83
CA ARG A 1170 41.14 -32.83 -55.26
C ARG A 1170 41.29 -31.30 -55.52
N GLN A 1171 41.82 -30.57 -54.52
CA GLN A 1171 43.20 -29.99 -54.40
C GLN A 1171 43.99 -29.47 -55.65
N PRO A 1172 45.01 -28.55 -55.54
CA PRO A 1172 45.95 -28.37 -54.40
C PRO A 1172 46.56 -26.96 -54.04
N ASP A 1173 47.25 -26.93 -52.88
CA ASP A 1173 48.50 -26.23 -52.41
C ASP A 1173 48.89 -24.76 -52.71
N HIS A 1174 49.33 -24.04 -51.65
CA HIS A 1174 50.62 -23.31 -51.45
C HIS A 1174 50.60 -22.66 -50.03
N ARG A 1175 51.47 -22.88 -49.01
CA ARG A 1175 52.95 -22.91 -48.81
C ARG A 1175 53.63 -21.52 -48.70
N ARG A 1176 54.52 -21.19 -47.74
CA ARG A 1176 55.09 -21.85 -46.51
C ARG A 1176 56.03 -20.87 -45.72
N GLN A 1177 56.47 -21.23 -44.49
CA GLN A 1177 57.72 -20.82 -43.71
C GLN A 1177 57.49 -20.20 -42.30
N ARG A 1178 58.38 -20.29 -41.26
CA ARG A 1178 59.37 -21.34 -40.80
C ARG A 1178 60.04 -20.97 -39.42
N ARG A 1179 60.44 -21.98 -38.60
CA ARG A 1179 61.52 -21.98 -37.52
C ARG A 1179 61.24 -21.18 -36.20
N LEU A 1180 61.87 -21.42 -35.01
CA LEU A 1180 62.61 -22.57 -34.39
C LEU A 1180 62.82 -22.39 -32.85
N GLY A 1181 62.90 -23.50 -32.08
CA GLY A 1181 63.67 -23.66 -30.80
C GLY A 1181 63.19 -22.93 -29.51
N GLU A 1182 63.75 -23.16 -28.31
CA GLU A 1182 64.34 -24.37 -27.68
C GLU A 1182 64.55 -24.12 -26.14
N GLY A 1183 64.45 -25.12 -25.25
CA GLY A 1183 64.65 -24.92 -23.78
C GLY A 1183 64.24 -26.09 -22.86
N ARG A 1184 64.68 -26.11 -21.58
CA ARG A 1184 64.48 -27.25 -20.62
C ARG A 1184 64.26 -26.78 -19.16
N GLY A 1185 63.54 -27.57 -18.34
CA GLY A 1185 63.62 -27.50 -16.86
C GLY A 1185 62.53 -28.21 -16.03
N ALA A 1186 62.72 -29.51 -15.73
CA ALA A 1186 62.16 -30.37 -14.62
C ALA A 1186 60.67 -30.25 -14.13
N GLY A 1187 59.97 -31.32 -13.71
CA GLY A 1187 60.26 -32.77 -13.84
C GLY A 1187 59.54 -33.69 -12.82
N ARG A 1188 58.87 -34.76 -13.31
CA ARG A 1188 58.21 -35.91 -12.59
C ARG A 1188 56.93 -35.54 -11.79
N GLY A 1189 55.92 -36.39 -11.60
CA GLY A 1189 55.59 -37.77 -12.03
C GLY A 1189 54.37 -38.31 -11.21
N GLN A 1190 53.76 -39.50 -11.37
CA GLN A 1190 53.76 -40.54 -12.41
C GLN A 1190 52.63 -41.59 -12.12
N ARG A 1191 51.98 -42.19 -13.15
CA ARG A 1191 51.10 -43.42 -13.13
C ARG A 1191 49.68 -43.30 -12.51
N GLY A 1192 48.73 -44.12 -13.05
CA GLY A 1192 47.37 -44.30 -12.48
C GLY A 1192 46.28 -44.76 -13.47
N GLN A 1193 46.33 -46.00 -13.96
CA GLN A 1193 45.29 -46.67 -14.79
C GLN A 1193 44.52 -47.72 -13.95
N PRO A 1194 43.41 -48.36 -14.40
CA PRO A 1194 42.55 -48.10 -15.58
C PRO A 1194 41.01 -48.27 -15.37
N GLY A 1195 40.22 -47.89 -16.39
CA GLY A 1195 38.95 -48.56 -16.77
C GLY A 1195 37.62 -48.04 -16.17
N ARG A 1196 36.44 -48.44 -16.69
CA ARG A 1196 36.10 -48.99 -18.03
C ARG A 1196 34.55 -49.02 -18.21
N GLN A 1197 34.05 -48.58 -19.37
CA GLN A 1197 32.76 -48.95 -20.01
C GLN A 1197 31.40 -48.68 -19.32
N SER A 1198 30.43 -48.26 -20.16
CA SER A 1198 28.95 -48.41 -20.05
C SER A 1198 28.20 -47.78 -18.86
N GLY A 1199 27.01 -47.19 -19.06
CA GLY A 1199 26.32 -46.89 -20.32
C GLY A 1199 24.81 -46.61 -20.18
N HIS A 1200 24.25 -46.01 -21.22
CA HIS A 1200 22.82 -45.70 -21.43
C HIS A 1200 22.12 -44.65 -20.54
N ARG A 1201 21.60 -43.64 -21.27
CA ARG A 1201 20.50 -42.69 -20.95
C ARG A 1201 20.79 -41.66 -19.87
#